data_AF-A0A2G5VID5-F1
#
_entry.id   AF-A0A2G5VID5-F1
#
_cell.length_a   1.000
_cell.length_b   1.000
_cell.length_c   1.000
_cell.angle_alpha   90.00
_cell.angle_beta   90.00
_cell.angle_gamma   90.00
#
_symmetry.space_group_name_H-M   'P 1'
#
loop_
_entity.id
_entity.type
_entity.pdbx_description
1 polymer ?
#
loop_
_entity_poly.entity_id
_entity_poly.type
_entity_poly.pdbx_seq_one_letter_code
_entity_poly.pdbx_strand_id
1 'polypeptide(L)'
;MRPSKPGFTVDQFGRMKNKQLLYESVKTVLTYMEPNFRFNLALKIPSIRKAEKAAPLHIDCLKLEDDRVVVNETEYKISLYLQCERGHLNYDINERGDPINVDETIRPGDIKLGDLGSWDPRRCGVYGCPKSWREESFQDDCPPEKKYAIFCNHCILLYVSGSMSHFPYRNMKMYQLMKRLLKIFFGNRSGEWTIKNMSLPNNVLRWPVATRKPIVESINIGNYSQLKINSLDSIIDSTVPLTNLEMSVVVYHDRIVDHPLLLHADHVTISNQSLGVDLSDYFTFQAHTVIIANPPTTYFYDFERVIIVFMKKTRPIGVRWSILTQAKKDLTTLNLPNVLEISREFNLALKIPSIRKAEKAAPLHINRLKLEDDSFNRDIDENGDPINIDETIQPGDIKLDDLRSMDQKGWGLYGCPKKWRRELFQLDYPQETMYSLFCNHSIRLYVSGSMYELPYTNMKMCQLMKGLLTTFFGNRIGEWTVKKMSLQNSVLRWPVATRKPIVQSVNIGNYSQLKMNGLDAIIDSSVPLTNLKMSIAHSPDRIVDHPLLMHADQLTISGNPPGSFLSDLFSIKTHNVSITSAISTSIETLIDLWMEKTRPIGVRYKIFTRYKTNLELIRHPEVFERSTNCIKLAMGSDAMVVFQFSRIHFDTWFYIETCPRNV
;
A
#
# COMPACT_ATOMS: atom_id res chain seq x y z
N MET A 1 -87.08 -7.58 -41.16
CA MET A 1 -85.68 -7.13 -40.98
C MET A 1 -85.10 -7.86 -39.76
N ARG A 2 -84.16 -8.80 -39.96
CA ARG A 2 -83.33 -9.38 -38.90
C ARG A 2 -81.88 -9.01 -39.22
N PRO A 3 -81.06 -8.52 -38.27
CA PRO A 3 -79.68 -8.20 -38.55
C PRO A 3 -78.81 -9.46 -38.53
N SER A 4 -77.88 -9.50 -39.49
CA SER A 4 -76.87 -10.51 -39.72
C SER A 4 -75.85 -10.62 -38.57
N LYS A 5 -75.57 -11.84 -38.10
CA LYS A 5 -74.38 -12.17 -37.30
C LYS A 5 -73.14 -12.16 -38.21
N PRO A 6 -72.00 -11.57 -37.80
CA PRO A 6 -70.73 -11.85 -38.46
C PRO A 6 -70.17 -13.17 -37.91
N GLY A 7 -69.97 -14.15 -38.80
CA GLY A 7 -69.29 -15.39 -38.50
C GLY A 7 -67.77 -15.16 -38.38
N PHE A 8 -67.21 -15.50 -37.23
CA PHE A 8 -65.77 -15.70 -37.08
C PHE A 8 -65.44 -17.13 -37.51
N THR A 9 -64.70 -17.29 -38.61
CA THR A 9 -64.33 -18.59 -39.19
C THR A 9 -63.09 -19.18 -38.51
N VAL A 10 -63.09 -20.51 -38.35
CA VAL A 10 -62.04 -21.35 -37.71
C VAL A 10 -60.64 -21.12 -38.33
N ASP A 11 -60.57 -20.74 -39.61
CA ASP A 11 -59.32 -20.39 -40.29
C ASP A 11 -58.60 -19.17 -39.70
N GLN A 12 -59.34 -18.20 -39.14
CA GLN A 12 -58.73 -17.03 -38.51
C GLN A 12 -58.05 -17.39 -37.19
N PHE A 13 -58.61 -18.33 -36.43
CA PHE A 13 -58.01 -18.84 -35.19
C PHE A 13 -56.77 -19.71 -35.45
N GLY A 14 -56.78 -20.57 -36.47
CA GLY A 14 -55.61 -21.36 -36.87
C GLY A 14 -54.45 -20.49 -37.38
N ARG A 15 -54.76 -19.44 -38.16
CA ARG A 15 -53.77 -18.48 -38.68
C ARG A 15 -53.22 -17.55 -37.59
N MET A 16 -54.00 -17.26 -36.55
CA MET A 16 -53.53 -16.52 -35.37
C MET A 16 -52.63 -17.37 -34.46
N LYS A 17 -53.00 -18.64 -34.19
CA LYS A 17 -52.15 -19.58 -33.42
C LYS A 17 -50.80 -19.83 -34.08
N ASN A 18 -50.76 -20.04 -35.40
CA ASN A 18 -49.49 -20.23 -36.12
C ASN A 18 -48.58 -18.99 -36.09
N LYS A 19 -49.16 -17.78 -36.15
CA LYS A 19 -48.38 -16.53 -36.02
C LYS A 19 -47.84 -16.33 -34.60
N GLN A 20 -48.58 -16.72 -33.56
CA GLN A 20 -48.11 -16.68 -32.17
C GLN A 20 -47.00 -17.71 -31.91
N LEU A 21 -47.18 -18.96 -32.36
CA LEU A 21 -46.15 -20.01 -32.22
C LEU A 21 -44.86 -19.65 -32.97
N LEU A 22 -44.97 -19.08 -34.18
CA LEU A 22 -43.82 -18.59 -34.94
C LEU A 22 -43.13 -17.42 -34.23
N TYR A 23 -43.91 -16.49 -33.66
CA TYR A 23 -43.38 -15.36 -32.91
C TYR A 23 -42.58 -15.80 -31.67
N GLU A 24 -43.13 -16.70 -30.86
CA GLU A 24 -42.44 -17.21 -29.66
C GLU A 24 -41.20 -18.05 -30.02
N SER A 25 -41.25 -18.83 -31.11
CA SER A 25 -40.10 -19.59 -31.60
C SER A 25 -38.97 -18.65 -32.05
N VAL A 26 -39.30 -17.61 -32.83
CA VAL A 26 -38.33 -16.60 -33.28
C VAL A 26 -37.75 -15.83 -32.10
N LYS A 27 -38.58 -15.42 -31.13
CA LYS A 27 -38.14 -14.75 -29.91
C LYS A 27 -37.17 -15.61 -29.09
N THR A 28 -37.46 -16.91 -28.96
CA THR A 28 -36.61 -17.86 -28.25
C THR A 28 -35.25 -17.99 -28.93
N VAL A 29 -35.22 -18.22 -30.24
CA VAL A 29 -33.97 -18.31 -31.02
C VAL A 29 -33.14 -17.03 -30.89
N LEU A 30 -33.79 -15.86 -30.99
CA LEU A 30 -33.13 -14.56 -30.85
C LEU A 30 -32.49 -14.36 -29.47
N THR A 31 -33.00 -15.01 -28.42
CA THR A 31 -32.43 -14.90 -27.06
C THR A 31 -31.03 -15.51 -26.98
N TYR A 32 -30.74 -16.52 -27.80
CA TYR A 32 -29.43 -17.19 -27.86
C TYR A 32 -28.50 -16.62 -28.94
N MET A 33 -28.94 -15.62 -29.71
CA MET A 33 -28.12 -14.99 -30.75
C MET A 33 -27.29 -13.84 -30.19
N GLU A 34 -26.07 -13.70 -30.72
CA GLU A 34 -25.18 -12.59 -30.41
C GLU A 34 -25.83 -11.22 -30.79
N PRO A 35 -25.68 -10.17 -29.96
CA PRO A 35 -26.31 -8.86 -30.14
C PRO A 35 -26.14 -8.24 -31.54
N ASN A 36 -24.92 -8.19 -32.07
CA ASN A 36 -24.61 -7.56 -33.35
C ASN A 36 -25.26 -8.31 -34.52
N PHE A 37 -25.31 -9.64 -34.45
CA PHE A 37 -26.03 -10.46 -35.42
C PHE A 37 -27.53 -10.10 -35.44
N ARG A 38 -28.14 -9.95 -34.27
CA ARG A 38 -29.55 -9.54 -34.13
C ARG A 38 -29.81 -8.15 -34.69
N PHE A 39 -28.89 -7.21 -34.46
CA PHE A 39 -28.99 -5.85 -35.00
C PHE A 39 -28.85 -5.83 -36.52
N ASN A 40 -27.96 -6.63 -37.09
CA ASN A 40 -27.83 -6.79 -38.54
C ASN A 40 -29.12 -7.37 -39.16
N LEU A 41 -29.71 -8.38 -38.53
CA LEU A 41 -31.03 -8.92 -38.93
C LEU A 41 -32.12 -7.85 -38.85
N ALA A 42 -32.18 -7.07 -37.76
CA ALA A 42 -33.17 -6.01 -37.60
C ALA A 42 -33.00 -4.84 -38.61
N LEU A 43 -31.77 -4.59 -39.05
CA LEU A 43 -31.47 -3.60 -40.10
C LEU A 43 -32.00 -4.07 -41.46
N LYS A 44 -31.75 -5.33 -41.82
CA LYS A 44 -32.11 -5.91 -43.13
C LYS A 44 -33.56 -6.37 -43.23
N ILE A 45 -34.15 -6.82 -42.11
CA ILE A 45 -35.46 -7.48 -42.07
C ILE A 45 -36.36 -6.76 -41.05
N PRO A 46 -37.13 -5.74 -41.45
CA PRO A 46 -37.96 -4.97 -40.52
C PRO A 46 -39.03 -5.79 -39.77
N SER A 47 -39.51 -6.88 -40.35
CA SER A 47 -40.56 -7.73 -39.75
C SER A 47 -40.09 -8.47 -38.48
N ILE A 48 -38.79 -8.71 -38.31
CA ILE A 48 -38.24 -9.42 -37.12
C ILE A 48 -38.16 -8.53 -35.87
N ARG A 49 -38.19 -7.20 -36.06
CA ARG A 49 -37.94 -6.21 -34.99
C ARG A 49 -38.85 -6.43 -33.78
N LYS A 50 -40.12 -6.76 -33.99
CA LYS A 50 -41.07 -6.95 -32.88
C LYS A 50 -40.69 -8.13 -31.98
N ALA A 51 -40.17 -9.23 -32.56
CA ALA A 51 -39.72 -10.39 -31.79
C ALA A 51 -38.37 -10.11 -31.14
N GLU A 52 -37.44 -9.50 -31.88
CA GLU A 52 -36.11 -9.13 -31.39
C GLU A 52 -36.18 -8.19 -30.18
N LYS A 53 -37.10 -7.21 -30.22
CA LYS A 53 -37.31 -6.24 -29.16
C LYS A 53 -37.98 -6.81 -27.91
N ALA A 54 -38.63 -7.97 -28.02
CA ALA A 54 -39.25 -8.67 -26.90
C ALA A 54 -38.34 -9.74 -26.29
N ALA A 55 -37.36 -10.25 -27.04
CA ALA A 55 -36.36 -11.18 -26.53
C ALA A 55 -35.43 -10.47 -25.52
N PRO A 56 -34.94 -11.15 -24.47
CA PRO A 56 -33.89 -10.59 -23.63
C PRO A 56 -32.61 -10.25 -24.42
N LEU A 57 -31.81 -9.29 -23.94
CA LEU A 57 -30.56 -8.90 -24.58
C LEU A 57 -29.46 -8.63 -23.55
N HIS A 58 -28.30 -9.23 -23.73
CA HIS A 58 -27.12 -8.99 -22.91
C HIS A 58 -26.02 -8.37 -23.76
N ILE A 59 -25.43 -7.27 -23.30
CA ILE A 59 -24.32 -6.58 -23.96
C ILE A 59 -23.15 -6.46 -22.97
N ASP A 60 -21.97 -6.93 -23.36
CA ASP A 60 -20.78 -6.84 -22.52
C ASP A 60 -20.17 -5.43 -22.51
N CYS A 61 -20.21 -4.75 -23.66
CA CYS A 61 -19.68 -3.40 -23.81
C CYS A 61 -20.53 -2.56 -24.76
N LEU A 62 -21.04 -1.41 -24.31
CA LEU A 62 -21.73 -0.43 -25.14
C LEU A 62 -21.00 0.90 -25.05
N LYS A 63 -20.39 1.37 -26.14
CA LYS A 63 -19.80 2.71 -26.22
C LYS A 63 -20.58 3.57 -27.19
N LEU A 64 -21.00 4.74 -26.74
CA LEU A 64 -21.77 5.69 -27.52
C LEU A 64 -20.94 6.96 -27.66
N GLU A 65 -20.62 7.30 -28.89
CA GLU A 65 -19.89 8.52 -29.26
C GLU A 65 -20.69 9.30 -30.32
N ASP A 66 -20.25 10.51 -30.65
CA ASP A 66 -21.01 11.38 -31.55
C ASP A 66 -21.12 10.80 -32.98
N ASP A 67 -20.08 10.15 -33.49
CA ASP A 67 -20.01 9.58 -34.84
C ASP A 67 -20.07 8.04 -34.88
N ARG A 68 -19.99 7.35 -33.74
CA ARG A 68 -19.95 5.88 -33.71
C ARG A 68 -20.63 5.25 -32.50
N VAL A 69 -21.01 3.99 -32.67
CA VAL A 69 -21.56 3.12 -31.63
C VAL A 69 -20.75 1.83 -31.64
N VAL A 70 -20.24 1.41 -30.48
CA VAL A 70 -19.55 0.13 -30.32
C VAL A 70 -20.41 -0.78 -29.46
N VAL A 71 -20.72 -1.98 -29.97
CA VAL A 71 -21.45 -3.02 -29.24
C VAL A 71 -20.55 -4.25 -29.19
N ASN A 72 -20.15 -4.63 -27.99
CA ASN A 72 -19.11 -5.61 -27.72
C ASN A 72 -17.82 -5.22 -28.45
N GLU A 73 -17.45 -5.96 -29.50
CA GLU A 73 -16.26 -5.72 -30.33
C GLU A 73 -16.61 -5.10 -31.69
N THR A 74 -17.90 -4.92 -32.01
CA THR A 74 -18.35 -4.42 -33.32
C THR A 74 -18.50 -2.90 -33.28
N GLU A 75 -17.76 -2.19 -34.13
CA GLU A 75 -17.86 -0.75 -34.33
C GLU A 75 -18.81 -0.42 -35.49
N TYR A 76 -19.84 0.38 -35.20
CA TYR A 76 -20.74 1.01 -36.16
C TYR A 76 -20.40 2.49 -36.28
N LYS A 77 -19.61 2.87 -37.29
CA LYS A 77 -19.13 4.24 -37.48
C LYS A 77 -19.83 4.91 -38.65
N ILE A 78 -20.33 6.12 -38.42
CA ILE A 78 -20.95 6.98 -39.42
C ILE A 78 -19.93 8.03 -39.85
N SER A 79 -19.75 8.23 -41.15
CA SER A 79 -18.93 9.34 -41.67
C SER A 79 -19.59 9.99 -42.88
N LEU A 80 -19.33 11.27 -43.07
CA LEU A 80 -19.67 12.00 -44.28
C LEU A 80 -18.51 11.87 -45.28
N TYR A 81 -18.78 11.39 -46.49
CA TYR A 81 -17.80 11.34 -47.58
C TYR A 81 -17.97 12.55 -48.50
N LEU A 82 -16.88 13.31 -48.66
CA LEU A 82 -16.78 14.46 -49.56
C LEU A 82 -16.24 14.03 -50.92
N GLN A 83 -17.11 13.98 -51.94
CA GLN A 83 -16.70 13.55 -53.29
C GLN A 83 -15.63 14.47 -53.90
N CYS A 84 -15.65 15.77 -53.55
CA CYS A 84 -14.77 16.79 -54.10
C CYS A 84 -13.36 16.79 -53.46
N GLU A 85 -13.25 16.40 -52.20
CA GLU A 85 -11.99 16.44 -51.43
C GLU A 85 -11.37 15.05 -51.20
N ARG A 86 -12.02 13.97 -51.65
CA ARG A 86 -11.65 12.56 -51.33
C ARG A 86 -11.40 12.36 -49.83
N GLY A 87 -12.16 13.06 -48.99
CA GLY A 87 -12.02 13.09 -47.54
C GLY A 87 -13.24 12.54 -46.81
N HIS A 88 -13.03 12.08 -45.58
CA HIS A 88 -14.09 11.67 -44.66
C HIS A 88 -14.17 12.66 -43.50
N LEU A 89 -15.36 13.20 -43.23
CA LEU A 89 -15.64 14.00 -42.05
C LEU A 89 -16.43 13.18 -41.03
N ASN A 90 -16.21 13.47 -39.76
CA ASN A 90 -16.92 12.88 -38.62
C ASN A 90 -17.92 13.85 -37.97
N TYR A 91 -18.30 14.92 -38.67
CA TYR A 91 -19.28 15.90 -38.21
C TYR A 91 -20.19 16.34 -39.36
N ASP A 92 -21.37 16.86 -38.99
CA ASP A 92 -22.33 17.41 -39.96
C ASP A 92 -21.89 18.81 -40.43
N ILE A 93 -22.11 19.08 -41.72
CA ILE A 93 -21.88 20.39 -42.35
C ILE A 93 -23.18 21.02 -42.84
N ASN A 94 -23.26 22.35 -42.81
CA ASN A 94 -24.37 23.14 -43.32
C ASN A 94 -24.33 23.24 -44.86
N GLU A 95 -25.26 23.99 -45.45
CA GLU A 95 -25.33 24.18 -46.92
C GLU A 95 -24.14 24.94 -47.51
N ARG A 96 -23.39 25.67 -46.68
CA ARG A 96 -22.18 26.42 -47.05
C ARG A 96 -20.90 25.60 -46.89
N GLY A 97 -21.00 24.38 -46.37
CA GLY A 97 -19.85 23.52 -46.04
C GLY A 97 -19.26 23.74 -44.65
N ASP A 98 -19.83 24.65 -43.85
CA ASP A 98 -19.35 24.91 -42.49
C ASP A 98 -19.89 23.86 -41.51
N PRO A 99 -19.12 23.47 -40.48
CA PRO A 99 -19.59 22.54 -39.45
C PRO A 99 -20.82 23.09 -38.70
N ILE A 100 -21.86 22.26 -38.55
CA ILE A 100 -23.08 22.61 -37.82
C ILE A 100 -22.80 22.54 -36.32
N ASN A 101 -23.19 23.57 -35.57
CA ASN A 101 -23.12 23.54 -34.12
C ASN A 101 -24.04 22.42 -33.57
N VAL A 102 -23.49 21.56 -32.70
CA VAL A 102 -24.23 20.42 -32.12
C VAL A 102 -25.51 20.87 -31.41
N ASP A 103 -25.52 22.03 -30.76
CA ASP A 103 -26.72 22.58 -30.10
C ASP A 103 -27.88 22.82 -31.09
N GLU A 104 -27.58 23.21 -32.33
CA GLU A 104 -28.58 23.40 -33.41
C GLU A 104 -29.15 22.07 -33.92
N THR A 105 -28.48 20.96 -33.64
CA THR A 105 -28.89 19.63 -34.08
C THR A 105 -29.78 18.88 -33.08
N ILE A 106 -29.99 19.43 -31.88
CA ILE A 106 -30.79 18.82 -30.81
C ILE A 106 -32.27 18.77 -31.26
N ARG A 107 -32.88 17.59 -31.16
CA ARG A 107 -34.30 17.37 -31.50
C ARG A 107 -35.08 16.88 -30.27
N PRO A 108 -36.42 16.96 -30.28
CA PRO A 108 -37.24 16.37 -29.22
C PRO A 108 -36.85 14.90 -28.96
N GLY A 109 -36.66 14.56 -27.68
CA GLY A 109 -36.22 13.25 -27.22
C GLY A 109 -34.71 13.00 -27.26
N ASP A 110 -33.90 13.94 -27.77
CA ASP A 110 -32.44 13.87 -27.58
C ASP A 110 -32.08 14.36 -26.18
N ILE A 111 -31.06 13.76 -25.57
CA ILE A 111 -30.61 14.05 -24.22
C ILE A 111 -29.28 14.82 -24.33
N LYS A 112 -29.26 16.06 -23.87
CA LYS A 112 -28.02 16.81 -23.73
C LYS A 112 -27.28 16.28 -22.51
N LEU A 113 -25.98 15.98 -22.65
CA LEU A 113 -25.12 15.42 -21.61
C LEU A 113 -23.95 16.35 -21.25
N GLY A 114 -23.69 17.40 -22.01
CA GLY A 114 -22.65 18.37 -21.68
C GLY A 114 -22.66 19.62 -22.54
N ASP A 115 -22.01 20.66 -22.02
CA ASP A 115 -21.80 21.96 -22.66
C ASP A 115 -20.34 22.09 -23.12
N LEU A 116 -19.81 21.11 -23.87
CA LEU A 116 -18.62 21.37 -24.68
C LEU A 116 -19.03 22.41 -25.72
N GLY A 117 -19.11 23.66 -25.26
CA GLY A 117 -19.70 24.77 -25.97
C GLY A 117 -18.97 24.94 -27.27
N SER A 118 -19.73 25.31 -28.31
CA SER A 118 -19.20 25.91 -29.53
C SER A 118 -17.83 25.34 -29.88
N TRP A 119 -17.78 24.15 -30.50
CA TRP A 119 -16.58 23.72 -31.19
C TRP A 119 -16.16 24.89 -32.09
N ASP A 120 -15.17 25.68 -31.66
CA ASP A 120 -14.66 26.81 -32.43
C ASP A 120 -13.85 26.16 -33.54
N PRO A 121 -14.29 26.22 -34.81
CA PRO A 121 -13.54 25.63 -35.90
C PRO A 121 -12.12 26.21 -35.99
N ARG A 122 -11.87 27.38 -35.37
CA ARG A 122 -10.57 28.04 -35.30
C ARG A 122 -9.64 27.49 -34.22
N ARG A 123 -10.14 26.68 -33.26
CA ARG A 123 -9.33 25.93 -32.28
C ARG A 123 -9.05 24.50 -32.70
N CYS A 124 -8.97 24.24 -34.01
CA CYS A 124 -8.11 23.16 -34.51
C CYS A 124 -6.65 23.56 -34.21
N GLY A 125 -6.24 23.36 -32.95
CA GLY A 125 -4.88 23.59 -32.50
C GLY A 125 -3.95 22.55 -33.09
N VAL A 126 -3.26 22.93 -34.17
CA VAL A 126 -1.83 22.64 -34.42
C VAL A 126 -1.39 21.17 -34.62
N TYR A 127 -2.21 20.15 -34.34
CA TYR A 127 -1.80 18.74 -34.48
C TYR A 127 -2.81 17.81 -35.17
N GLY A 128 -3.80 18.35 -35.87
CA GLY A 128 -4.81 17.54 -36.58
C GLY A 128 -5.19 18.01 -37.98
N CYS A 129 -4.96 19.28 -38.34
CA CYS A 129 -4.87 19.64 -39.75
C CYS A 129 -3.54 19.10 -40.26
N PRO A 130 -3.50 18.29 -41.33
CA PRO A 130 -2.26 18.05 -42.06
C PRO A 130 -1.63 19.42 -42.34
N LYS A 131 -0.36 19.61 -41.94
CA LYS A 131 0.38 20.85 -42.17
C LYS A 131 0.41 21.30 -43.65
N SER A 132 -0.02 20.44 -44.58
CA SER A 132 -0.18 20.75 -46.01
C SER A 132 -1.21 21.84 -46.35
N TRP A 133 -1.98 22.37 -45.39
CA TRP A 133 -2.98 23.41 -45.64
C TRP A 133 -2.52 24.83 -45.27
N ARG A 134 -1.27 24.99 -44.81
CA ARG A 134 -0.66 26.31 -44.65
C ARG A 134 0.81 26.19 -45.04
N GLU A 135 1.08 26.55 -46.29
CA GLU A 135 2.41 26.64 -46.90
C GLU A 135 3.06 25.29 -47.26
N GLU A 136 2.69 24.73 -48.42
CA GLU A 136 3.62 24.26 -49.46
C GLU A 136 2.82 23.62 -50.62
N SER A 137 2.81 24.34 -51.75
CA SER A 137 2.63 23.84 -53.13
C SER A 137 1.72 22.62 -53.37
N PHE A 138 0.44 22.88 -53.64
CA PHE A 138 -0.24 22.15 -54.72
C PHE A 138 -0.81 23.18 -55.69
N GLN A 139 -0.37 23.07 -56.93
CA GLN A 139 -0.78 23.88 -58.06
C GLN A 139 -2.31 23.84 -58.17
N ASP A 140 -2.92 25.01 -57.97
CA ASP A 140 -4.32 25.28 -58.20
C ASP A 140 -4.65 25.08 -59.69
N ASP A 141 -5.21 23.92 -60.04
CA ASP A 141 -6.01 23.73 -61.26
C ASP A 141 -7.53 23.77 -60.92
N CYS A 142 -7.91 24.54 -59.90
CA CYS A 142 -9.32 24.85 -59.65
C CYS A 142 -9.59 26.33 -59.91
N PRO A 143 -10.35 26.67 -60.98
CA PRO A 143 -10.67 28.05 -61.32
C PRO A 143 -11.35 28.80 -60.16
N PRO A 144 -11.00 30.08 -59.93
CA PRO A 144 -11.46 30.86 -58.77
C PRO A 144 -12.99 31.06 -58.71
N GLU A 145 -13.68 30.84 -59.83
CA GLU A 145 -15.11 31.10 -59.99
C GLU A 145 -16.01 30.03 -59.34
N LYS A 146 -15.45 28.90 -58.88
CA LYS A 146 -16.18 27.84 -58.15
C LYS A 146 -15.94 27.81 -56.64
N LYS A 147 -15.16 28.76 -56.09
CA LYS A 147 -14.79 28.78 -54.67
C LYS A 147 -15.97 29.01 -53.70
N TYR A 148 -17.11 29.47 -54.23
CA TYR A 148 -18.32 29.78 -53.44
C TYR A 148 -19.58 29.04 -53.91
N ALA A 149 -19.44 28.04 -54.78
CA ALA A 149 -20.57 27.24 -55.25
C ALA A 149 -20.15 25.78 -55.37
N ILE A 150 -20.14 25.04 -54.26
CA ILE A 150 -19.98 23.59 -54.32
C ILE A 150 -21.19 22.93 -53.67
N PHE A 151 -22.19 22.70 -54.51
CA PHE A 151 -23.16 21.60 -54.39
C PHE A 151 -22.41 20.26 -54.46
N CYS A 152 -21.49 20.00 -53.52
CA CYS A 152 -20.74 18.76 -53.54
C CYS A 152 -21.71 17.64 -53.16
N ASN A 153 -21.76 16.57 -53.96
CA ASN A 153 -22.53 15.39 -53.63
C ASN A 153 -21.87 14.73 -52.42
N HIS A 154 -22.48 14.90 -51.25
CA HIS A 154 -22.08 14.24 -50.01
C HIS A 154 -22.90 12.97 -49.83
N CYS A 155 -22.26 11.90 -49.35
CA CYS A 155 -22.98 10.70 -48.94
C CYS A 155 -22.57 10.27 -47.54
N ILE A 156 -23.53 9.76 -46.78
CA ILE A 156 -23.25 9.18 -45.47
C ILE A 156 -22.92 7.71 -45.65
N LEU A 157 -21.80 7.29 -45.07
CA LEU A 157 -21.33 5.92 -45.04
C LEU A 157 -21.51 5.35 -43.64
N LEU A 158 -22.00 4.11 -43.55
CA LEU A 158 -21.93 3.31 -42.33
C LEU A 158 -20.86 2.25 -42.51
N TYR A 159 -19.83 2.30 -41.67
CA TYR A 159 -18.83 1.26 -41.52
C TYR A 159 -19.24 0.33 -40.38
N VAL A 160 -19.20 -0.98 -40.64
CA VAL A 160 -19.39 -2.03 -39.63
C VAL A 160 -18.13 -2.86 -39.60
N SER A 161 -17.33 -2.73 -38.53
CA SER A 161 -16.02 -3.38 -38.38
C SER A 161 -15.15 -3.27 -39.65
N GLY A 162 -15.07 -2.07 -40.23
CA GLY A 162 -14.32 -1.77 -41.45
C GLY A 162 -15.01 -2.10 -42.78
N SER A 163 -16.12 -2.86 -42.77
CA SER A 163 -16.91 -3.13 -43.97
C SER A 163 -17.87 -1.97 -44.27
N MET A 164 -17.77 -1.40 -45.47
CA MET A 164 -18.59 -0.25 -45.88
C MET A 164 -19.95 -0.69 -46.42
N SER A 165 -21.02 -0.09 -45.89
CA SER A 165 -22.37 -0.19 -46.44
C SER A 165 -22.90 1.18 -46.84
N HIS A 166 -23.30 1.33 -48.10
CA HIS A 166 -23.95 2.56 -48.57
C HIS A 166 -25.39 2.59 -48.07
N PHE A 167 -25.72 3.60 -47.28
CA PHE A 167 -27.13 3.92 -47.06
C PHE A 167 -27.66 4.73 -48.24
N PRO A 168 -28.89 4.45 -48.72
CA PRO A 168 -29.48 5.14 -49.88
C PRO A 168 -29.92 6.59 -49.58
N TYR A 169 -29.44 7.21 -48.50
CA TYR A 169 -29.91 8.51 -48.05
C TYR A 169 -28.98 9.63 -48.56
N ARG A 170 -29.39 10.30 -49.65
CA ARG A 170 -28.59 11.38 -50.27
C ARG A 170 -28.55 12.68 -49.44
N ASN A 171 -29.58 12.98 -48.65
CA ASN A 171 -29.74 14.27 -47.96
C ASN A 171 -29.90 14.15 -46.44
N MET A 172 -29.69 12.97 -45.87
CA MET A 172 -29.77 12.78 -44.41
C MET A 172 -28.52 13.36 -43.75
N LYS A 173 -28.65 13.86 -42.52
CA LYS A 173 -27.51 14.31 -41.68
C LYS A 173 -27.03 13.16 -40.78
N MET A 174 -25.77 13.16 -40.35
CA MET A 174 -25.17 12.11 -39.52
C MET A 174 -25.96 11.92 -38.23
N TYR A 175 -26.34 13.01 -37.56
CA TYR A 175 -27.12 12.91 -36.33
C TYR A 175 -28.50 12.23 -36.51
N GLN A 176 -29.13 12.41 -37.69
CA GLN A 176 -30.41 11.80 -38.00
C GLN A 176 -30.27 10.29 -38.23
N LEU A 177 -29.19 9.90 -38.93
CA LEU A 177 -28.87 8.49 -39.13
C LEU A 177 -28.54 7.81 -37.80
N MET A 178 -27.75 8.46 -36.94
CA MET A 178 -27.42 7.96 -35.61
C MET A 178 -28.67 7.72 -34.77
N LYS A 179 -29.59 8.70 -34.71
CA LYS A 179 -30.87 8.57 -34.01
C LYS A 179 -31.71 7.40 -34.55
N ARG A 180 -31.72 7.20 -35.87
CA ARG A 180 -32.42 6.08 -36.51
C ARG A 180 -31.78 4.75 -36.19
N LEU A 181 -30.45 4.67 -36.18
CA LEU A 181 -29.70 3.46 -35.86
C LEU A 181 -29.96 3.02 -34.42
N LEU A 182 -29.81 3.93 -33.45
CA LEU A 182 -30.10 3.68 -32.05
C LEU A 182 -31.57 3.31 -31.81
N LYS A 183 -32.50 3.92 -32.55
CA LYS A 183 -33.92 3.51 -32.52
C LYS A 183 -34.12 2.08 -33.03
N ILE A 184 -33.37 1.66 -34.06
CA ILE A 184 -33.43 0.28 -34.56
C ILE A 184 -32.79 -0.69 -33.58
N PHE A 185 -31.71 -0.32 -32.89
CA PHE A 185 -31.00 -1.19 -31.96
C PHE A 185 -31.72 -1.33 -30.62
N PHE A 186 -32.20 -0.22 -30.07
CA PHE A 186 -32.66 -0.15 -28.68
C PHE A 186 -34.09 0.39 -28.51
N GLY A 187 -34.67 1.03 -29.53
CA GLY A 187 -36.00 1.63 -29.41
C GLY A 187 -37.14 0.62 -29.38
N ASN A 188 -38.22 0.94 -28.65
CA ASN A 188 -39.42 0.11 -28.48
C ASN A 188 -39.13 -1.29 -27.92
N ARG A 189 -38.08 -1.42 -27.11
CA ARG A 189 -37.71 -2.67 -26.48
C ARG A 189 -38.59 -2.90 -25.24
N SER A 190 -39.25 -4.07 -25.19
CA SER A 190 -40.05 -4.51 -24.05
C SER A 190 -39.38 -5.62 -23.24
N GLY A 191 -38.51 -6.39 -23.90
CA GLY A 191 -37.69 -7.42 -23.24
C GLY A 191 -36.66 -6.81 -22.30
N GLU A 192 -36.27 -7.59 -21.29
CA GLU A 192 -35.17 -7.23 -20.40
C GLU A 192 -33.87 -7.09 -21.15
N TRP A 193 -33.04 -6.15 -20.71
CA TRP A 193 -31.72 -6.03 -21.26
C TRP A 193 -30.75 -5.45 -20.26
N THR A 194 -29.55 -6.04 -20.27
CA THR A 194 -28.49 -5.74 -19.32
C THR A 194 -27.23 -5.34 -20.08
N ILE A 195 -26.50 -4.38 -19.52
CA ILE A 195 -25.25 -3.88 -20.08
C ILE A 195 -24.18 -3.98 -19.00
N LYS A 196 -23.14 -4.77 -19.26
CA LYS A 196 -22.05 -4.93 -18.30
C LYS A 196 -21.21 -3.66 -18.20
N ASN A 197 -20.78 -3.09 -19.33
CA ASN A 197 -20.03 -1.83 -19.38
C ASN A 197 -20.66 -0.86 -20.36
N MET A 198 -21.03 0.34 -19.90
CA MET A 198 -21.61 1.40 -20.73
C MET A 198 -20.73 2.64 -20.72
N SER A 199 -20.47 3.24 -21.88
CA SER A 199 -19.79 4.54 -22.02
C SER A 199 -20.68 5.52 -22.76
N LEU A 200 -20.86 6.72 -22.20
CA LEU A 200 -21.73 7.76 -22.75
C LEU A 200 -20.96 8.85 -23.49
N PRO A 201 -21.58 9.49 -24.51
CA PRO A 201 -20.95 10.60 -25.22
C PRO A 201 -20.84 11.82 -24.32
N ASN A 202 -19.95 12.75 -24.65
CA ASN A 202 -19.77 13.99 -23.88
C ASN A 202 -20.79 15.08 -24.23
N ASN A 203 -21.44 14.99 -25.40
CA ASN A 203 -22.28 16.07 -25.91
C ASN A 203 -23.77 15.70 -25.94
N VAL A 204 -24.26 15.10 -27.03
CA VAL A 204 -25.70 14.82 -27.20
C VAL A 204 -25.93 13.33 -27.44
N LEU A 205 -26.71 12.71 -26.56
CA LEU A 205 -27.14 11.32 -26.71
C LEU A 205 -28.48 11.24 -27.45
N ARG A 206 -28.50 10.55 -28.59
CA ARG A 206 -29.70 10.28 -29.40
C ARG A 206 -30.46 9.05 -28.88
N TRP A 207 -30.80 9.05 -27.60
CA TRP A 207 -31.40 7.90 -26.92
C TRP A 207 -32.86 7.65 -27.36
N PRO A 208 -33.31 6.39 -27.47
CA PRO A 208 -34.73 6.12 -27.76
C PRO A 208 -35.62 6.43 -26.55
N VAL A 209 -36.64 7.27 -26.73
CA VAL A 209 -37.55 7.70 -25.64
C VAL A 209 -38.50 6.58 -25.18
N ALA A 210 -39.02 5.78 -26.12
CA ALA A 210 -39.97 4.71 -25.83
C ALA A 210 -39.25 3.37 -25.73
N THR A 211 -38.49 3.13 -24.66
CA THR A 211 -37.82 1.84 -24.43
C THR A 211 -37.75 1.52 -22.94
N ARG A 212 -37.76 0.23 -22.58
CA ARG A 212 -37.43 -0.19 -21.21
C ARG A 212 -36.00 0.24 -20.91
N LYS A 213 -35.75 0.86 -19.76
CA LYS A 213 -34.39 1.25 -19.37
C LYS A 213 -33.53 0.00 -19.13
N PRO A 214 -32.27 -0.04 -19.58
CA PRO A 214 -31.37 -1.15 -19.33
C PRO A 214 -30.92 -1.17 -17.88
N ILE A 215 -30.67 -2.37 -17.35
CA ILE A 215 -29.92 -2.56 -16.10
C ILE A 215 -28.43 -2.50 -16.47
N VAL A 216 -27.68 -1.64 -15.80
CA VAL A 216 -26.26 -1.41 -16.11
C VAL A 216 -25.41 -1.77 -14.89
N GLU A 217 -24.34 -2.55 -15.08
CA GLU A 217 -23.43 -2.92 -13.98
C GLU A 217 -22.33 -1.87 -13.79
N SER A 218 -21.68 -1.48 -14.88
CA SER A 218 -20.57 -0.51 -14.91
C SER A 218 -20.86 0.60 -15.91
N ILE A 219 -20.72 1.85 -15.50
CA ILE A 219 -20.92 3.00 -16.39
C ILE A 219 -19.75 3.99 -16.30
N ASN A 220 -19.23 4.38 -17.46
CA ASN A 220 -18.29 5.48 -17.61
C ASN A 220 -19.01 6.68 -18.23
N ILE A 221 -19.14 7.75 -17.44
CA ILE A 221 -19.81 8.97 -17.87
C ILE A 221 -18.85 9.99 -18.48
N GLY A 222 -17.55 9.72 -18.59
CA GLY A 222 -16.58 10.72 -19.05
C GLY A 222 -16.59 11.96 -18.15
N ASN A 223 -16.61 13.16 -18.72
CA ASN A 223 -16.58 14.39 -17.93
C ASN A 223 -17.84 14.57 -17.07
N TYR A 224 -17.66 14.75 -15.77
CA TYR A 224 -18.71 15.05 -14.81
C TYR A 224 -19.33 16.43 -15.09
N SER A 225 -20.65 16.48 -15.07
CA SER A 225 -21.45 17.69 -14.92
C SER A 225 -22.74 17.33 -14.20
N GLN A 226 -23.36 18.30 -13.51
CA GLN A 226 -24.63 18.03 -12.83
C GLN A 226 -25.72 17.62 -13.83
N LEU A 227 -25.69 18.20 -15.02
CA LEU A 227 -26.60 17.88 -16.12
C LEU A 227 -26.44 16.43 -16.59
N LYS A 228 -25.20 15.91 -16.64
CA LYS A 228 -24.93 14.54 -17.10
C LYS A 228 -25.41 13.49 -16.11
N ILE A 229 -25.12 13.68 -14.82
CA ILE A 229 -25.52 12.70 -13.79
C ILE A 229 -27.05 12.65 -13.66
N ASN A 230 -27.72 13.81 -13.64
CA ASN A 230 -29.18 13.90 -13.58
C ASN A 230 -29.86 13.28 -14.82
N SER A 231 -29.18 13.32 -15.96
CA SER A 231 -29.69 12.71 -17.20
C SER A 231 -29.68 11.18 -17.17
N LEU A 232 -28.88 10.54 -16.30
CA LEU A 232 -28.79 9.08 -16.21
C LEU A 232 -30.12 8.44 -15.81
N ASP A 233 -30.93 9.11 -14.99
CA ASP A 233 -32.26 8.62 -14.63
C ASP A 233 -33.17 8.43 -15.85
N SER A 234 -32.92 9.14 -16.96
CA SER A 234 -33.66 8.96 -18.21
C SER A 234 -33.06 7.88 -19.12
N ILE A 235 -31.86 7.39 -18.81
CA ILE A 235 -31.07 6.50 -19.67
C ILE A 235 -31.07 5.07 -19.14
N ILE A 236 -30.88 4.88 -17.83
CA ILE A 236 -30.68 3.57 -17.18
C ILE A 236 -31.72 3.31 -16.09
N ASP A 237 -31.88 2.04 -15.72
CA ASP A 237 -32.69 1.66 -14.56
C ASP A 237 -31.93 1.96 -13.26
N SER A 238 -32.13 3.16 -12.70
CA SER A 238 -31.47 3.61 -11.47
C SER A 238 -31.98 2.95 -10.19
N THR A 239 -32.96 2.03 -10.28
CA THR A 239 -33.42 1.23 -9.13
C THR A 239 -32.45 0.12 -8.75
N VAL A 240 -31.57 -0.27 -9.67
CA VAL A 240 -30.51 -1.25 -9.43
C VAL A 240 -29.20 -0.48 -9.17
N PRO A 241 -28.53 -0.70 -8.03
CA PRO A 241 -27.26 -0.03 -7.74
C PRO A 241 -26.17 -0.45 -8.73
N LEU A 242 -25.31 0.51 -9.10
CA LEU A 242 -24.18 0.28 -9.99
C LEU A 242 -23.05 -0.44 -9.24
N THR A 243 -22.45 -1.44 -9.86
CA THR A 243 -21.21 -2.03 -9.37
C THR A 243 -20.05 -1.04 -9.51
N ASN A 244 -19.97 -0.36 -10.65
CA ASN A 244 -18.90 0.61 -10.92
C ASN A 244 -19.44 1.88 -11.61
N LEU A 245 -19.02 3.04 -11.12
CA LEU A 245 -19.27 4.35 -11.75
C LEU A 245 -17.94 5.05 -11.98
N GLU A 246 -17.58 5.28 -13.24
CA GLU A 246 -16.36 5.97 -13.64
C GLU A 246 -16.68 7.35 -14.20
N MET A 247 -15.94 8.38 -13.75
CA MET A 247 -16.07 9.75 -14.22
C MET A 247 -14.73 10.48 -14.24
N SER A 248 -14.66 11.55 -15.02
CA SER A 248 -13.54 12.48 -15.14
C SER A 248 -13.97 13.86 -14.65
N VAL A 249 -13.16 14.53 -13.83
CA VAL A 249 -13.54 15.85 -13.28
C VAL A 249 -12.55 16.90 -13.75
N VAL A 250 -13.02 17.81 -14.60
CA VAL A 250 -12.20 18.90 -15.17
C VAL A 250 -11.97 20.04 -14.15
N VAL A 251 -10.98 20.89 -14.42
CA VAL A 251 -10.53 21.98 -13.51
C VAL A 251 -11.67 22.90 -13.06
N TYR A 252 -12.60 23.21 -13.97
CA TYR A 252 -13.80 23.98 -13.67
C TYR A 252 -14.98 23.03 -13.80
N HIS A 253 -15.42 22.48 -12.68
CA HIS A 253 -16.58 21.59 -12.62
C HIS A 253 -17.63 22.19 -11.70
N ASP A 254 -18.89 21.84 -11.95
CA ASP A 254 -19.95 22.06 -10.99
C ASP A 254 -19.63 21.30 -9.70
N ARG A 255 -20.06 21.84 -8.55
CA ARG A 255 -20.01 21.10 -7.29
C ARG A 255 -20.64 19.73 -7.48
N ILE A 256 -19.99 18.69 -6.99
CA ILE A 256 -20.55 17.35 -7.02
C ILE A 256 -21.68 17.29 -5.98
N VAL A 257 -22.92 17.21 -6.47
CA VAL A 257 -24.11 17.13 -5.61
C VAL A 257 -24.41 15.67 -5.29
N ASP A 258 -25.00 15.44 -4.12
CA ASP A 258 -25.51 14.14 -3.70
C ASP A 258 -26.52 13.61 -4.74
N HIS A 259 -26.10 12.59 -5.50
CA HIS A 259 -26.95 11.87 -6.44
C HIS A 259 -27.08 10.41 -5.99
N PRO A 260 -28.28 9.78 -6.02
CA PRO A 260 -28.46 8.40 -5.57
C PRO A 260 -27.48 7.40 -6.22
N LEU A 261 -27.23 7.56 -7.52
CA LEU A 261 -26.24 6.73 -8.25
C LEU A 261 -24.78 6.91 -7.77
N LEU A 262 -24.43 8.07 -7.23
CA LEU A 262 -23.10 8.31 -6.63
C LEU A 262 -23.03 7.78 -5.19
N LEU A 263 -24.14 7.84 -4.45
CA LEU A 263 -24.22 7.40 -3.05
C LEU A 263 -24.28 5.88 -2.90
N HIS A 264 -24.99 5.20 -3.80
CA HIS A 264 -25.29 3.77 -3.70
C HIS A 264 -24.47 2.88 -4.63
N ALA A 265 -23.54 3.44 -5.42
CA ALA A 265 -22.62 2.62 -6.20
C ALA A 265 -21.63 1.89 -5.26
N ASP A 266 -21.29 0.64 -5.59
CA ASP A 266 -20.31 -0.13 -4.81
C ASP A 266 -18.90 0.49 -4.94
N HIS A 267 -18.54 0.86 -6.18
CA HIS A 267 -17.26 1.45 -6.52
C HIS A 267 -17.43 2.72 -7.36
N VAL A 268 -16.79 3.81 -6.96
CA VAL A 268 -16.72 5.07 -7.73
C VAL A 268 -15.28 5.35 -8.12
N THR A 269 -14.99 5.53 -9.41
CA THR A 269 -13.66 5.86 -9.93
C THR A 269 -13.65 7.26 -10.54
N ILE A 270 -12.70 8.09 -10.14
CA ILE A 270 -12.57 9.49 -10.54
C ILE A 270 -11.21 9.72 -11.18
N SER A 271 -11.21 10.27 -12.39
CA SER A 271 -10.03 10.49 -13.22
C SER A 271 -9.80 11.99 -13.55
N ASN A 272 -8.57 12.35 -13.92
CA ASN A 272 -8.18 13.63 -14.57
C ASN A 272 -8.30 14.90 -13.71
N GLN A 273 -7.70 14.89 -12.51
CA GLN A 273 -8.15 15.74 -11.40
C GLN A 273 -7.23 16.94 -11.04
N SER A 274 -7.37 18.15 -11.58
CA SER A 274 -6.56 19.30 -11.09
C SER A 274 -6.77 19.53 -9.59
N LEU A 275 -5.81 19.10 -8.76
CA LEU A 275 -5.83 19.20 -7.29
C LEU A 275 -5.72 20.65 -6.76
N GLY A 276 -5.91 21.65 -7.63
CA GLY A 276 -6.15 23.04 -7.24
C GLY A 276 -7.59 23.32 -6.82
N VAL A 277 -8.52 22.38 -7.01
CA VAL A 277 -9.92 22.51 -6.58
C VAL A 277 -10.14 21.83 -5.23
N ASP A 278 -11.01 22.42 -4.41
CA ASP A 278 -11.38 21.97 -3.07
C ASP A 278 -11.84 20.50 -3.11
N LEU A 279 -10.99 19.57 -2.64
CA LEU A 279 -11.30 18.13 -2.51
C LEU A 279 -12.54 17.87 -1.62
N SER A 280 -13.06 18.90 -0.95
CA SER A 280 -14.27 18.81 -0.12
C SER A 280 -15.49 18.27 -0.87
N ASP A 281 -15.63 18.56 -2.17
CA ASP A 281 -16.76 18.11 -2.98
C ASP A 281 -16.80 16.57 -3.15
N TYR A 282 -15.67 15.88 -2.98
CA TYR A 282 -15.62 14.42 -3.05
C TYR A 282 -15.99 13.74 -1.73
N PHE A 283 -15.95 14.45 -0.59
CA PHE A 283 -16.09 13.83 0.73
C PHE A 283 -17.54 13.47 1.11
N THR A 284 -18.51 13.75 0.25
CA THR A 284 -19.92 13.40 0.44
C THR A 284 -20.27 12.00 -0.03
N PHE A 285 -19.39 11.30 -0.78
CA PHE A 285 -19.68 9.95 -1.26
C PHE A 285 -19.88 8.94 -0.13
N GLN A 286 -20.95 8.15 -0.26
CA GLN A 286 -21.29 7.04 0.63
C GLN A 286 -20.97 5.66 0.02
N ALA A 287 -20.40 5.62 -1.17
CA ALA A 287 -19.99 4.39 -1.86
C ALA A 287 -19.06 3.52 -0.99
N HIS A 288 -19.09 2.20 -1.17
CA HIS A 288 -18.23 1.31 -0.38
C HIS A 288 -16.74 1.57 -0.64
N THR A 289 -16.37 1.82 -1.90
CA THR A 289 -15.00 2.17 -2.30
C THR A 289 -14.98 3.36 -3.27
N VAL A 290 -14.08 4.32 -3.03
CA VAL A 290 -13.80 5.45 -3.93
C VAL A 290 -12.35 5.40 -4.39
N ILE A 291 -12.12 5.42 -5.71
CA ILE A 291 -10.82 5.33 -6.37
C ILE A 291 -10.52 6.64 -7.09
N ILE A 292 -9.35 7.24 -6.85
CA ILE A 292 -8.83 8.37 -7.62
C ILE A 292 -7.70 7.86 -8.52
N ALA A 293 -8.00 7.66 -9.80
CA ALA A 293 -7.19 6.86 -10.72
C ALA A 293 -6.17 7.65 -11.55
N ASN A 294 -6.24 8.99 -11.61
CA ASN A 294 -5.30 9.79 -12.40
C ASN A 294 -5.17 11.23 -11.86
N PRO A 295 -4.41 11.47 -10.78
CA PRO A 295 -4.07 12.83 -10.36
C PRO A 295 -3.14 13.45 -11.43
N PRO A 296 -3.44 14.65 -11.96
CA PRO A 296 -2.60 15.35 -12.90
C PRO A 296 -1.26 15.56 -12.22
N THR A 297 -0.22 15.28 -12.98
CA THR A 297 1.18 15.63 -12.74
C THR A 297 1.42 16.03 -11.29
N THR A 298 1.84 15.06 -10.47
CA THR A 298 2.23 15.21 -9.06
C THR A 298 3.42 16.17 -8.84
N TYR A 299 3.71 17.04 -9.80
CA TYR A 299 4.70 18.12 -9.74
C TYR A 299 4.29 19.28 -8.83
N PHE A 300 3.01 19.40 -8.43
CA PHE A 300 2.54 20.60 -7.71
C PHE A 300 1.92 20.39 -6.32
N TYR A 301 1.78 19.15 -5.82
CA TYR A 301 1.19 18.94 -4.49
C TYR A 301 1.93 17.88 -3.66
N ASP A 302 2.41 18.32 -2.50
CA ASP A 302 2.85 17.43 -1.43
C ASP A 302 1.71 16.50 -1.03
N PHE A 303 1.95 15.19 -1.07
CA PHE A 303 1.09 14.13 -0.53
C PHE A 303 0.49 14.48 0.85
N GLU A 304 1.19 15.29 1.65
CA GLU A 304 0.76 15.84 2.94
C GLU A 304 -0.49 16.70 2.84
N ARG A 305 -0.62 17.55 1.81
CA ARG A 305 -1.80 18.41 1.61
C ARG A 305 -3.06 17.59 1.39
N VAL A 306 -2.98 16.50 0.62
CA VAL A 306 -4.12 15.59 0.41
C VAL A 306 -4.56 15.00 1.75
N ILE A 307 -3.62 14.52 2.57
CA ILE A 307 -3.97 13.97 3.88
C ILE A 307 -4.55 15.04 4.82
N ILE A 308 -4.00 16.25 4.84
CA ILE A 308 -4.55 17.36 5.64
C ILE A 308 -5.99 17.68 5.25
N VAL A 309 -6.28 17.74 3.95
CA VAL A 309 -7.65 17.99 3.47
C VAL A 309 -8.58 16.83 3.86
N PHE A 310 -8.09 15.59 3.78
CA PHE A 310 -8.80 14.42 4.29
C PHE A 310 -9.03 14.48 5.81
N MET A 311 -8.17 15.13 6.61
CA MET A 311 -8.35 15.22 8.08
C MET A 311 -9.30 16.34 8.51
N LYS A 312 -9.48 17.39 7.70
CA LYS A 312 -10.31 18.57 8.05
C LYS A 312 -11.83 18.34 7.96
N LYS A 313 -12.28 17.29 7.27
CA LYS A 313 -13.70 17.06 6.97
C LYS A 313 -14.13 15.66 7.44
N THR A 314 -15.33 15.60 8.03
CA THR A 314 -15.94 14.34 8.48
C THR A 314 -16.42 13.51 7.29
N ARG A 315 -16.35 12.17 7.39
CA ARG A 315 -16.77 11.24 6.34
C ARG A 315 -17.72 10.17 6.89
N PRO A 316 -18.55 9.55 6.02
CA PRO A 316 -19.32 8.38 6.38
C PRO A 316 -18.41 7.22 6.82
N ILE A 317 -18.83 6.50 7.86
CA ILE A 317 -18.09 5.33 8.38
C ILE A 317 -18.28 4.16 7.40
N GLY A 318 -17.17 3.52 7.01
CA GLY A 318 -17.19 2.32 6.16
C GLY A 318 -16.74 2.53 4.71
N VAL A 319 -16.48 3.78 4.29
CA VAL A 319 -15.98 4.11 2.94
C VAL A 319 -14.47 3.87 2.84
N ARG A 320 -14.04 3.07 1.86
CA ARG A 320 -12.61 2.84 1.55
C ARG A 320 -12.14 3.78 0.44
N TRP A 321 -11.04 4.49 0.67
CA TRP A 321 -10.44 5.37 -0.34
C TRP A 321 -9.14 4.76 -0.88
N SER A 322 -8.99 4.76 -2.20
CA SER A 322 -7.78 4.35 -2.92
C SER A 322 -7.33 5.49 -3.83
N ILE A 323 -6.10 5.97 -3.67
CA ILE A 323 -5.56 7.07 -4.48
C ILE A 323 -4.34 6.55 -5.22
N LEU A 324 -4.35 6.64 -6.55
CA LEU A 324 -3.20 6.27 -7.36
C LEU A 324 -2.09 7.31 -7.15
N THR A 325 -0.91 6.85 -6.76
CA THR A 325 0.29 7.69 -6.57
C THR A 325 1.36 7.30 -7.56
N GLN A 326 2.09 8.27 -8.13
CA GLN A 326 3.16 7.99 -9.10
C GLN A 326 4.38 7.27 -8.48
N ALA A 327 4.63 7.45 -7.19
CA ALA A 327 5.73 6.81 -6.48
C ALA A 327 5.33 6.43 -5.06
N LYS A 328 5.94 5.35 -4.55
CA LYS A 328 5.81 4.93 -3.15
C LYS A 328 6.55 5.94 -2.27
N LYS A 329 5.83 6.78 -1.54
CA LYS A 329 6.40 7.68 -0.52
C LYS A 329 6.50 6.94 0.82
N ASP A 330 7.62 7.10 1.50
CA ASP A 330 7.76 6.62 2.88
C ASP A 330 6.85 7.47 3.78
N LEU A 331 5.80 6.85 4.30
CA LEU A 331 4.80 7.52 5.14
C LEU A 331 5.39 8.02 6.46
N THR A 332 6.56 7.50 6.88
CA THR A 332 7.27 7.96 8.09
C THR A 332 7.89 9.35 7.95
N THR A 333 8.03 9.84 6.71
CA THR A 333 8.60 11.17 6.43
C THR A 333 7.57 12.30 6.45
N LEU A 334 6.28 11.98 6.60
CA LEU A 334 5.19 12.94 6.51
C LEU A 334 4.96 13.61 7.87
N ASN A 335 5.07 14.94 7.90
CA ASN A 335 4.79 15.72 9.11
C ASN A 335 3.31 16.16 9.12
N LEU A 336 2.43 15.34 9.68
CA LEU A 336 0.97 15.58 9.71
C LEU A 336 0.47 15.84 11.13
N PRO A 337 -0.36 16.89 11.35
CA PRO A 337 -0.97 17.13 12.65
C PRO A 337 -2.05 16.07 12.95
N ASN A 338 -2.06 15.52 14.17
CA ASN A 338 -3.12 14.65 14.71
C ASN A 338 -3.39 13.33 13.94
N VAL A 339 -2.35 12.61 13.47
CA VAL A 339 -2.51 11.26 12.88
C VAL A 339 -2.81 10.23 13.98
N LEU A 340 -3.93 9.51 13.85
CA LEU A 340 -4.47 8.67 14.92
C LEU A 340 -4.04 7.18 14.91
N GLU A 341 -3.55 6.56 13.82
CA GLU A 341 -2.91 5.22 13.82
C GLU A 341 -2.58 4.65 12.42
N ILE A 342 -1.48 3.88 12.30
CA ILE A 342 -1.31 2.76 11.33
C ILE A 342 -1.62 1.39 12.00
N SER A 343 -1.68 1.31 13.33
CA SER A 343 -1.77 0.03 14.06
C SER A 343 -3.03 -0.07 14.94
N ARG A 344 -4.16 -0.38 14.32
CA ARG A 344 -5.50 -0.49 14.94
C ARG A 344 -5.63 -1.45 16.14
N GLU A 345 -4.62 -2.26 16.44
CA GLU A 345 -4.67 -3.27 17.50
C GLU A 345 -4.28 -2.73 18.89
N PHE A 346 -3.57 -1.60 18.95
CA PHE A 346 -2.93 -1.15 20.18
C PHE A 346 -3.86 -0.36 21.12
N ASN A 347 -4.71 0.51 20.56
CA ASN A 347 -5.58 1.39 21.36
C ASN A 347 -6.79 0.70 22.01
N LEU A 348 -7.30 -0.40 21.45
CA LEU A 348 -8.46 -1.11 22.00
C LEU A 348 -8.13 -1.89 23.29
N ALA A 349 -6.94 -2.48 23.36
CA ALA A 349 -6.48 -3.24 24.53
C ALA A 349 -6.16 -2.33 25.74
N LEU A 350 -5.84 -1.05 25.50
CA LEU A 350 -5.56 -0.08 26.57
C LEU A 350 -6.82 0.49 27.21
N LYS A 351 -7.95 0.55 26.50
CA LYS A 351 -9.16 1.25 26.95
C LYS A 351 -10.27 0.35 27.52
N ILE A 352 -10.26 -0.95 27.21
CA ILE A 352 -11.35 -1.87 27.60
C ILE A 352 -10.80 -2.95 28.56
N PRO A 353 -11.12 -2.90 29.87
CA PRO A 353 -10.57 -3.84 30.87
C PRO A 353 -10.82 -5.33 30.58
N SER A 354 -11.96 -5.67 29.99
CA SER A 354 -12.30 -7.05 29.62
C SER A 354 -11.42 -7.59 28.50
N ILE A 355 -11.11 -6.77 27.49
CA ILE A 355 -10.20 -7.11 26.39
C ILE A 355 -8.77 -7.27 26.93
N ARG A 356 -8.34 -6.37 27.83
CA ARG A 356 -7.01 -6.46 28.46
C ARG A 356 -6.84 -7.77 29.25
N LYS A 357 -7.86 -8.21 29.98
CA LYS A 357 -7.82 -9.48 30.72
C LYS A 357 -7.70 -10.69 29.78
N ALA A 358 -8.45 -10.69 28.67
CA ALA A 358 -8.37 -11.73 27.65
C ALA A 358 -7.00 -11.74 26.94
N GLU A 359 -6.47 -10.57 26.58
CA GLU A 359 -5.15 -10.41 25.97
C GLU A 359 -4.03 -10.95 26.87
N LYS A 360 -4.07 -10.65 28.16
CA LYS A 360 -3.08 -11.14 29.14
C LYS A 360 -3.18 -12.65 29.43
N ALA A 361 -4.27 -13.30 29.06
CA ALA A 361 -4.43 -14.75 29.16
C ALA A 361 -4.02 -15.50 27.88
N ALA A 362 -4.03 -14.82 26.73
CA ALA A 362 -3.69 -15.41 25.45
C ALA A 362 -2.17 -15.63 25.30
N PRO A 363 -1.75 -16.64 24.50
CA PRO A 363 -0.34 -16.81 24.15
C PRO A 363 0.21 -15.61 23.37
N LEU A 364 1.44 -15.18 23.70
CA LEU A 364 2.13 -14.12 22.96
C LEU A 364 3.46 -14.61 22.36
N HIS A 365 3.65 -14.38 21.07
CA HIS A 365 4.91 -14.69 20.38
C HIS A 365 5.59 -13.41 19.89
N ILE A 366 6.78 -13.14 20.43
CA ILE A 366 7.58 -11.96 20.07
C ILE A 366 8.78 -12.40 19.23
N ASN A 367 8.87 -11.89 18.00
CA ASN A 367 10.00 -12.15 17.11
C ASN A 367 11.29 -11.47 17.58
N ARG A 368 11.20 -10.23 18.06
CA ARG A 368 12.35 -9.45 18.52
C ARG A 368 11.94 -8.50 19.64
N LEU A 369 12.61 -8.58 20.78
CA LEU A 369 12.47 -7.66 21.90
C LEU A 369 13.82 -6.99 22.15
N LYS A 370 13.85 -5.66 22.08
CA LYS A 370 15.06 -4.85 22.26
C LYS A 370 14.77 -3.86 23.40
N LEU A 371 15.49 -4.00 24.51
CA LEU A 371 15.33 -3.17 25.70
C LEU A 371 16.59 -2.30 25.81
N GLU A 372 16.46 -1.05 25.38
CA GLU A 372 17.55 -0.08 25.27
C GLU A 372 17.16 1.23 25.93
N ASP A 373 18.14 1.89 26.55
CA ASP A 373 17.99 3.21 27.12
C ASP A 373 18.98 4.13 26.39
N ASP A 374 18.46 5.13 25.66
CA ASP A 374 19.32 6.08 24.96
C ASP A 374 20.00 6.99 25.98
N SER A 375 21.34 7.05 25.93
CA SER A 375 22.19 7.77 26.90
C SER A 375 21.95 9.29 27.01
N PHE A 376 21.04 9.83 26.19
CA PHE A 376 20.67 11.25 26.15
C PHE A 376 19.38 11.59 26.91
N ASN A 377 18.59 10.60 27.34
CA ASN A 377 17.32 10.82 28.02
C ASN A 377 17.42 10.48 29.51
N ARG A 378 18.03 11.37 30.31
CA ARG A 378 18.08 11.24 31.78
C ARG A 378 17.02 12.10 32.45
N ASP A 379 16.46 11.60 33.53
CA ASP A 379 15.64 12.42 34.45
C ASP A 379 16.50 13.57 34.98
N ILE A 380 15.92 14.76 35.10
CA ILE A 380 16.57 15.96 35.65
C ILE A 380 15.88 16.38 36.94
N ASP A 381 16.65 16.97 37.86
CA ASP A 381 16.15 17.49 39.12
C ASP A 381 15.45 18.85 38.94
N GLU A 382 15.01 19.43 40.05
CA GLU A 382 14.36 20.75 40.08
C GLU A 382 15.25 21.90 39.61
N ASN A 383 16.57 21.71 39.58
CA ASN A 383 17.56 22.66 39.10
C ASN A 383 17.93 22.42 37.62
N GLY A 384 17.38 21.37 37.00
CA GLY A 384 17.69 20.97 35.63
C GLY A 384 18.97 20.13 35.49
N ASP A 385 19.52 19.63 36.60
CA ASP A 385 20.70 18.78 36.62
C ASP A 385 20.32 17.30 36.47
N PRO A 386 21.07 16.49 35.68
CA PRO A 386 20.78 15.06 35.52
C PRO A 386 20.83 14.31 36.85
N ILE A 387 19.74 13.62 37.19
CA ILE A 387 19.63 12.78 38.39
C ILE A 387 20.49 11.52 38.19
N ASN A 388 21.20 11.13 39.26
CA ASN A 388 21.96 9.88 39.26
C ASN A 388 21.02 8.68 39.08
N ILE A 389 21.36 7.74 38.19
CA ILE A 389 20.53 6.57 37.91
C ILE A 389 20.27 5.72 39.17
N ASP A 390 21.23 5.66 40.09
CA ASP A 390 21.10 4.93 41.36
C ASP A 390 20.02 5.54 42.28
N GLU A 391 19.76 6.86 42.16
CA GLU A 391 18.70 7.56 42.90
C GLU A 391 17.32 7.41 42.24
N THR A 392 17.25 6.84 41.03
CA THR A 392 16.00 6.61 40.29
C THR A 392 15.49 5.16 40.37
N ILE A 393 16.20 4.27 41.07
CA ILE A 393 15.84 2.86 41.23
C ILE A 393 14.53 2.74 42.01
N GLN A 394 13.57 2.00 41.45
CA GLN A 394 12.28 1.72 42.07
C GLN A 394 12.20 0.27 42.57
N PRO A 395 11.33 -0.04 43.55
CA PRO A 395 11.15 -1.42 44.03
C PRO A 395 10.83 -2.40 42.88
N GLY A 396 11.65 -3.44 42.72
CA GLY A 396 11.51 -4.43 41.65
C GLY A 396 12.25 -4.10 40.34
N ASP A 397 12.95 -2.97 40.26
CA ASP A 397 13.89 -2.71 39.15
C ASP A 397 15.13 -3.60 39.29
N ILE A 398 15.70 -3.99 38.14
CA ILE A 398 16.84 -4.92 38.07
C ILE A 398 18.05 -4.15 37.55
N LYS A 399 19.07 -3.99 38.39
CA LYS A 399 20.33 -3.36 38.00
C LYS A 399 21.18 -4.34 37.18
N LEU A 400 21.51 -3.98 35.95
CA LEU A 400 22.33 -4.83 35.06
C LEU A 400 23.80 -4.38 35.00
N ASP A 401 24.13 -3.17 35.43
CA ASP A 401 25.50 -2.66 35.38
C ASP A 401 25.85 -1.82 36.61
N ASP A 402 27.09 -1.93 37.06
CA ASP A 402 27.70 -1.07 38.07
C ASP A 402 28.49 0.01 37.34
N LEU A 403 27.79 0.98 36.76
CA LEU A 403 28.44 2.18 36.25
C LEU A 403 29.06 2.93 37.43
N ARG A 404 30.28 2.55 37.84
CA ARG A 404 31.20 3.47 38.50
C ARG A 404 31.36 4.62 37.52
N SER A 405 30.65 5.72 37.77
CA SER A 405 30.98 7.08 37.32
C SER A 405 32.08 7.08 36.25
N MET A 406 31.72 6.89 34.98
CA MET A 406 32.57 7.42 33.91
C MET A 406 32.53 8.92 34.12
N ASP A 407 33.59 9.42 34.76
CA ASP A 407 33.90 10.79 35.10
C ASP A 407 32.79 11.81 34.79
N GLN A 408 32.11 12.27 35.84
CA GLN A 408 31.39 13.56 35.86
C GLN A 408 32.25 14.74 35.36
N LYS A 409 33.56 14.57 35.18
CA LYS A 409 34.49 15.58 34.66
C LYS A 409 34.72 15.54 33.14
N GLY A 410 34.26 14.52 32.42
CA GLY A 410 34.54 14.36 30.98
C GLY A 410 33.48 14.90 30.02
N TRP A 411 32.27 15.18 30.50
CA TRP A 411 31.13 15.58 29.64
C TRP A 411 30.67 17.02 29.83
N GLY A 412 31.44 17.82 30.57
CA GLY A 412 31.30 19.27 30.52
C GLY A 412 31.86 19.80 29.20
N LEU A 413 31.13 19.67 28.08
CA LEU A 413 31.23 20.58 26.93
C LEU A 413 30.25 20.35 25.76
N TYR A 414 29.47 19.25 25.67
CA TYR A 414 28.65 18.98 24.47
C TYR A 414 27.22 18.45 24.72
N GLY A 415 26.54 18.85 25.79
CA GLY A 415 25.17 18.39 26.09
C GLY A 415 24.08 19.46 26.23
N CYS A 416 24.45 20.73 26.37
CA CYS A 416 23.51 21.84 26.33
C CYS A 416 24.16 22.90 25.45
N PRO A 417 23.56 23.31 24.31
CA PRO A 417 24.19 24.31 23.48
C PRO A 417 24.22 25.63 24.25
N LYS A 418 25.39 25.96 24.83
CA LYS A 418 25.71 27.31 25.36
C LYS A 418 25.48 28.42 24.31
N LYS A 419 25.27 28.05 23.04
CA LYS A 419 24.87 28.94 21.95
C LYS A 419 23.49 29.59 22.18
N TRP A 420 22.55 28.90 22.83
CA TRP A 420 21.25 29.51 23.20
C TRP A 420 21.34 30.48 24.37
N ARG A 421 22.45 30.46 25.14
CA ARG A 421 22.66 31.35 26.28
C ARG A 421 23.31 32.69 25.91
N ARG A 422 23.57 32.97 24.62
CA ARG A 422 24.10 34.27 24.16
C ARG A 422 23.26 34.91 23.05
N GLU A 423 22.60 34.12 22.21
CA GLU A 423 21.76 34.66 21.12
C GLU A 423 20.35 35.11 21.58
N LEU A 424 19.90 34.72 22.79
CA LEU A 424 18.65 35.20 23.41
C LEU A 424 18.83 36.42 24.34
N PHE A 425 20.06 36.88 24.61
CA PHE A 425 20.35 37.97 25.56
C PHE A 425 20.68 39.31 24.89
N GLN A 426 20.00 39.63 23.77
CA GLN A 426 19.99 40.98 23.18
C GLN A 426 18.63 41.66 23.25
N LEU A 427 17.75 41.24 24.17
CA LEU A 427 16.55 41.98 24.49
C LEU A 427 16.54 42.25 25.99
N ASP A 428 16.60 43.54 26.32
CA ASP A 428 16.46 44.10 27.65
C ASP A 428 15.17 43.58 28.29
N TYR A 429 15.29 42.65 29.23
CA TYR A 429 14.24 42.33 30.18
C TYR A 429 14.82 42.35 31.61
N PRO A 430 14.11 42.93 32.58
CA PRO A 430 14.64 43.23 33.91
C PRO A 430 14.97 41.97 34.71
N GLN A 431 16.06 42.09 35.49
CA GLN A 431 16.81 41.04 36.18
C GLN A 431 16.09 40.33 37.35
N GLU A 432 14.78 40.49 37.53
CA GLU A 432 14.09 40.07 38.77
C GLU A 432 13.21 38.81 38.64
N THR A 433 13.13 38.15 37.49
CA THR A 433 12.30 36.93 37.31
C THR A 433 13.07 35.65 37.02
N MET A 434 14.36 35.60 37.36
CA MET A 434 15.24 34.48 36.98
C MET A 434 15.33 33.31 37.98
N TYR A 435 14.41 33.20 38.96
CA TYR A 435 14.47 32.16 40.01
C TYR A 435 13.27 31.22 40.12
N SER A 436 12.33 31.17 39.18
CA SER A 436 11.23 30.19 39.27
C SER A 436 10.59 29.78 37.94
N LEU A 437 11.39 29.53 36.90
CA LEU A 437 10.86 28.86 35.71
C LEU A 437 10.77 27.35 35.99
N PHE A 438 9.69 26.96 36.69
CA PHE A 438 9.22 25.59 36.69
C PHE A 438 9.08 25.14 35.24
N CYS A 439 10.01 24.32 34.79
CA CYS A 439 9.97 23.78 33.45
C CYS A 439 8.81 22.77 33.42
N ASN A 440 7.71 23.13 32.76
CA ASN A 440 6.60 22.21 32.49
C ASN A 440 7.09 21.11 31.54
N HIS A 441 7.74 20.08 32.08
CA HIS A 441 8.26 18.96 31.32
C HIS A 441 7.12 18.00 30.97
N SER A 442 6.77 17.93 29.70
CA SER A 442 5.85 16.93 29.16
C SER A 442 6.61 15.66 28.77
N ILE A 443 6.25 14.49 29.31
CA ILE A 443 6.82 13.23 28.81
C ILE A 443 6.10 12.78 27.55
N ARG A 444 6.90 12.46 26.54
CA ARG A 444 6.44 12.06 25.21
C ARG A 444 6.84 10.62 24.92
N LEU A 445 5.86 9.76 24.64
CA LEU A 445 6.10 8.41 24.19
C LEU A 445 6.18 8.41 22.66
N TYR A 446 7.29 7.93 22.10
CA TYR A 446 7.45 7.78 20.67
C TYR A 446 7.20 6.33 20.26
N VAL A 447 6.15 6.07 19.47
CA VAL A 447 5.85 4.75 18.91
C VAL A 447 5.92 4.83 17.40
N SER A 448 6.91 4.17 16.78
CA SER A 448 7.10 4.19 15.32
C SER A 448 7.09 5.59 14.71
N GLY A 449 7.75 6.55 15.37
CA GLY A 449 7.83 7.95 14.93
C GLY A 449 6.64 8.84 15.32
N SER A 450 5.58 8.27 15.91
CA SER A 450 4.44 9.05 16.45
C SER A 450 4.71 9.48 17.89
N MET A 451 4.51 10.76 18.19
CA MET A 451 4.72 11.35 19.50
C MET A 451 3.39 11.43 20.27
N TYR A 452 3.30 10.73 21.40
CA TYR A 452 2.16 10.79 22.31
C TYR A 452 2.56 11.55 23.56
N GLU A 453 1.98 12.73 23.76
CA GLU A 453 2.15 13.47 25.00
C GLU A 453 1.26 12.84 26.08
N LEU A 454 1.89 12.29 27.11
CA LEU A 454 1.17 11.66 28.21
C LEU A 454 0.76 12.76 29.20
N PRO A 455 -0.47 12.72 29.76
CA PRO A 455 -1.03 13.79 30.59
C PRO A 455 -0.38 13.88 31.99
N TYR A 456 0.79 13.27 32.17
CA TYR A 456 1.52 13.27 33.43
C TYR A 456 2.41 14.50 33.48
N THR A 457 2.01 15.50 34.26
CA THR A 457 2.73 16.77 34.38
C THR A 457 3.93 16.72 35.33
N ASN A 458 4.08 15.66 36.14
CA ASN A 458 5.10 15.55 37.20
C ASN A 458 5.71 14.13 37.37
N MET A 459 5.54 13.24 36.38
CA MET A 459 6.08 11.88 36.49
C MET A 459 7.51 11.84 35.95
N LYS A 460 8.40 11.03 36.54
CA LYS A 460 9.75 10.82 36.01
C LYS A 460 9.73 9.82 34.84
N MET A 461 10.65 9.95 33.88
CA MET A 461 10.77 9.04 32.73
C MET A 461 10.97 7.59 33.18
N CYS A 462 11.71 7.38 34.28
CA CYS A 462 11.86 6.05 34.87
C CYS A 462 10.53 5.43 35.30
N GLN A 463 9.68 6.18 36.01
CA GLN A 463 8.36 5.73 36.45
C GLN A 463 7.46 5.43 35.24
N LEU A 464 7.57 6.25 34.18
CA LEU A 464 6.80 6.07 32.95
C LEU A 464 7.19 4.81 32.20
N MET A 465 8.48 4.58 32.01
CA MET A 465 9.01 3.39 31.34
C MET A 465 8.61 2.11 32.09
N LYS A 466 8.65 2.14 33.42
CA LYS A 466 8.15 1.04 34.26
C LYS A 466 6.65 0.82 34.08
N GLY A 467 5.86 1.89 34.04
CA GLY A 467 4.42 1.83 33.76
C GLY A 467 4.09 1.24 32.39
N LEU A 468 4.86 1.58 31.36
CA LEU A 468 4.72 1.05 30.00
C LEU A 468 5.05 -0.44 29.92
N LEU A 469 6.20 -0.85 30.47
CA LEU A 469 6.58 -2.27 30.51
C LEU A 469 5.58 -3.09 31.33
N THR A 470 5.07 -2.54 32.43
CA THR A 470 3.97 -3.13 33.21
C THR A 470 2.68 -3.21 32.42
N THR A 471 2.41 -2.26 31.53
CA THR A 471 1.23 -2.29 30.67
C THR A 471 1.34 -3.37 29.59
N PHE A 472 2.53 -3.52 28.98
CA PHE A 472 2.77 -4.51 27.94
C PHE A 472 2.87 -5.94 28.47
N PHE A 473 3.65 -6.14 29.52
CA PHE A 473 4.03 -7.47 29.98
C PHE A 473 3.52 -7.79 31.38
N GLY A 474 3.13 -6.79 32.18
CA GLY A 474 2.61 -7.00 33.52
C GLY A 474 1.26 -7.73 33.53
N ASN A 475 1.02 -8.47 34.60
CA ASN A 475 -0.15 -9.32 34.86
C ASN A 475 -0.47 -10.33 33.76
N ARG A 476 0.52 -10.68 32.92
CA ARG A 476 0.36 -11.74 31.92
C ARG A 476 0.46 -13.10 32.60
N ILE A 477 -0.59 -13.91 32.45
CA ILE A 477 -0.68 -15.30 32.92
C ILE A 477 -0.49 -16.29 31.77
N GLY A 478 -0.82 -15.88 30.55
CA GLY A 478 -0.61 -16.65 29.32
C GLY A 478 0.87 -16.91 29.08
N GLU A 479 1.16 -18.04 28.41
CA GLU A 479 2.51 -18.33 27.96
C GLU A 479 3.00 -17.29 26.95
N TRP A 480 4.27 -16.93 27.01
CA TRP A 480 4.82 -16.08 25.97
C TRP A 480 6.28 -16.40 25.69
N THR A 481 6.62 -16.31 24.41
CA THR A 481 7.92 -16.71 23.88
C THR A 481 8.60 -15.54 23.20
N VAL A 482 9.90 -15.40 23.39
CA VAL A 482 10.73 -14.40 22.69
C VAL A 482 11.79 -15.11 21.86
N LYS A 483 11.74 -14.92 20.54
CA LYS A 483 12.71 -15.54 19.62
C LYS A 483 14.09 -14.89 19.74
N LYS A 484 14.15 -13.56 19.80
CA LYS A 484 15.39 -12.79 19.96
C LYS A 484 15.22 -11.67 20.98
N MET A 485 15.94 -11.74 22.08
CA MET A 485 15.97 -10.71 23.12
C MET A 485 17.33 -9.98 23.10
N SER A 486 17.34 -8.67 23.29
CA SER A 486 18.57 -7.88 23.45
C SER A 486 18.45 -6.96 24.66
N LEU A 487 19.45 -7.00 25.54
CA LEU A 487 19.57 -6.16 26.73
C LEU A 487 20.76 -5.19 26.56
N GLN A 488 20.59 -3.94 27.00
CA GLN A 488 21.68 -2.94 27.08
C GLN A 488 22.22 -2.78 28.51
N ASN A 489 23.21 -1.89 28.67
CA ASN A 489 23.93 -1.61 29.91
C ASN A 489 23.19 -0.53 30.73
N SER A 490 22.17 -0.88 31.50
CA SER A 490 21.48 0.06 32.40
C SER A 490 20.59 -0.64 33.43
N VAL A 491 19.71 0.12 34.12
CA VAL A 491 18.69 -0.41 35.01
C VAL A 491 17.48 -0.88 34.19
N LEU A 492 17.14 -2.17 34.30
CA LEU A 492 15.99 -2.76 33.65
C LEU A 492 14.73 -2.63 34.52
N ARG A 493 13.73 -1.91 34.00
CA ARG A 493 12.47 -1.62 34.68
C ARG A 493 11.41 -2.69 34.41
N TRP A 494 11.73 -3.93 34.76
CA TRP A 494 10.89 -5.10 34.48
C TRP A 494 9.64 -5.15 35.37
N PRO A 495 8.47 -5.59 34.86
CA PRO A 495 7.27 -5.69 35.69
C PRO A 495 7.33 -6.84 36.69
N VAL A 496 6.88 -6.56 37.92
CA VAL A 496 7.02 -7.47 39.08
C VAL A 496 6.04 -8.66 39.04
N ALA A 497 4.83 -8.47 38.51
CA ALA A 497 3.79 -9.50 38.48
C ALA A 497 3.57 -10.04 37.06
N THR A 498 4.52 -10.80 36.51
CA THR A 498 4.37 -11.42 35.18
C THR A 498 4.95 -12.83 35.14
N ARG A 499 4.35 -13.72 34.33
CA ARG A 499 4.97 -15.00 34.00
C ARG A 499 6.27 -14.74 33.25
N LYS A 500 7.37 -15.41 33.63
CA LYS A 500 8.65 -15.28 32.93
C LYS A 500 8.52 -15.81 31.48
N PRO A 501 9.02 -15.09 30.45
CA PRO A 501 9.01 -15.54 29.06
C PRO A 501 9.99 -16.69 28.84
N ILE A 502 9.62 -17.58 27.92
CA ILE A 502 10.54 -18.57 27.35
C ILE A 502 11.34 -17.87 26.24
N VAL A 503 12.66 -17.84 26.36
CA VAL A 503 13.51 -17.11 25.41
C VAL A 503 14.41 -18.08 24.65
N GLN A 504 14.48 -17.93 23.32
CA GLN A 504 15.32 -18.78 22.49
C GLN A 504 16.74 -18.22 22.40
N SER A 505 16.89 -17.00 21.87
CA SER A 505 18.19 -16.36 21.73
C SER A 505 18.25 -15.02 22.47
N VAL A 506 19.31 -14.82 23.25
CA VAL A 506 19.55 -13.61 24.03
C VAL A 506 20.87 -12.97 23.62
N ASN A 507 20.90 -11.64 23.49
CA ASN A 507 22.11 -10.83 23.41
C ASN A 507 22.19 -9.91 24.62
N ILE A 508 23.14 -10.16 25.52
CA ILE A 508 23.30 -9.36 26.75
C ILE A 508 24.20 -8.13 26.56
N GLY A 509 24.81 -7.94 25.39
CA GLY A 509 25.84 -6.92 25.21
C GLY A 509 27.08 -7.25 26.05
N ASN A 510 27.69 -6.25 26.71
CA ASN A 510 28.90 -6.47 27.51
C ASN A 510 28.63 -7.45 28.65
N TYR A 511 29.47 -8.47 28.81
CA TYR A 511 29.40 -9.42 29.92
C TYR A 511 29.67 -8.71 31.25
N SER A 512 28.81 -8.98 32.23
CA SER A 512 29.01 -8.69 33.66
C SER A 512 28.22 -9.72 34.47
N GLN A 513 28.64 -10.00 35.71
CA GLN A 513 27.91 -10.93 36.57
C GLN A 513 26.48 -10.43 36.86
N LEU A 514 26.32 -9.11 37.02
CA LEU A 514 25.03 -8.47 37.27
C LEU A 514 24.03 -8.72 36.13
N LYS A 515 24.49 -8.71 34.86
CA LYS A 515 23.63 -9.03 33.72
C LYS A 515 23.16 -10.47 33.69
N MET A 516 24.05 -11.40 34.05
CA MET A 516 23.68 -12.82 34.09
C MET A 516 22.60 -13.06 35.15
N ASN A 517 22.80 -12.51 36.35
CA ASN A 517 21.82 -12.58 37.43
C ASN A 517 20.51 -11.88 37.07
N GLY A 518 20.60 -10.69 36.44
CA GLY A 518 19.43 -9.95 35.99
C GLY A 518 18.66 -10.64 34.87
N LEU A 519 19.35 -11.32 33.95
CA LEU A 519 18.73 -12.13 32.91
C LEU A 519 17.96 -13.31 33.52
N ASP A 520 18.58 -14.04 34.45
CA ASP A 520 17.94 -15.18 35.15
C ASP A 520 16.69 -14.75 35.96
N ALA A 521 16.71 -13.53 36.50
CA ALA A 521 15.56 -12.95 37.17
C ALA A 521 14.36 -12.72 36.23
N ILE A 522 14.59 -12.46 34.93
CA ILE A 522 13.51 -12.09 33.99
C ILE A 522 13.10 -13.17 33.01
N ILE A 523 13.85 -14.26 32.82
CA ILE A 523 13.51 -15.33 31.86
C ILE A 523 13.19 -16.65 32.56
N ASP A 524 12.40 -17.51 31.90
CA ASP A 524 12.19 -18.88 32.35
C ASP A 524 13.45 -19.70 32.07
N SER A 525 14.31 -19.84 33.07
CA SER A 525 15.57 -20.58 32.99
C SER A 525 15.42 -22.10 33.06
N SER A 526 14.18 -22.61 33.19
CA SER A 526 13.92 -24.05 33.06
C SER A 526 14.08 -24.57 31.63
N VAL A 527 14.00 -23.67 30.63
CA VAL A 527 14.20 -23.98 29.21
C VAL A 527 15.59 -23.48 28.79
N PRO A 528 16.47 -24.35 28.24
CA PRO A 528 17.80 -23.94 27.80
C PRO A 528 17.74 -22.94 26.64
N LEU A 529 18.66 -21.98 26.66
CA LEU A 529 18.80 -20.99 25.58
C LEU A 529 19.43 -21.66 24.35
N THR A 530 18.83 -21.48 23.18
CA THR A 530 19.41 -21.98 21.92
C THR A 530 20.67 -21.20 21.53
N ASN A 531 20.73 -19.91 21.89
CA ASN A 531 21.93 -19.10 21.67
C ASN A 531 22.03 -17.93 22.64
N LEU A 532 23.08 -17.91 23.45
CA LEU A 532 23.47 -16.77 24.29
C LEU A 532 24.60 -15.99 23.63
N LYS A 533 24.40 -14.70 23.38
CA LYS A 533 25.39 -13.81 22.79
C LYS A 533 25.86 -12.76 23.81
N MET A 534 27.16 -12.57 23.90
CA MET A 534 27.78 -11.55 24.74
C MET A 534 28.96 -10.87 24.04
N SER A 535 29.34 -9.69 24.53
CA SER A 535 30.55 -8.97 24.16
C SER A 535 31.48 -8.81 25.36
N ILE A 536 32.78 -8.76 25.10
CA ILE A 536 33.82 -8.59 26.12
C ILE A 536 34.38 -7.18 25.98
N ALA A 537 34.35 -6.42 27.07
CA ALA A 537 34.95 -5.10 27.16
C ALA A 537 36.48 -5.19 27.32
N HIS A 538 37.19 -4.06 27.22
CA HIS A 538 38.66 -4.02 27.33
C HIS A 538 39.19 -4.43 28.72
N SER A 539 38.36 -4.32 29.76
CA SER A 539 38.64 -4.76 31.14
C SER A 539 37.51 -5.65 31.66
N PRO A 540 37.42 -6.92 31.22
CA PRO A 540 36.30 -7.77 31.57
C PRO A 540 36.38 -8.29 33.01
N ASP A 541 35.22 -8.45 33.64
CA ASP A 541 35.08 -9.27 34.84
C ASP A 541 35.49 -10.71 34.52
N ARG A 542 36.04 -11.42 35.52
CA ARG A 542 36.28 -12.87 35.40
C ARG A 542 34.96 -13.57 35.09
N ILE A 543 34.97 -14.52 34.16
CA ILE A 543 33.81 -15.36 33.94
C ILE A 543 33.64 -16.30 35.14
N VAL A 544 32.47 -16.25 35.76
CA VAL A 544 32.08 -17.15 36.84
C VAL A 544 31.04 -18.13 36.29
N ASP A 545 31.04 -19.35 36.84
CA ASP A 545 30.03 -20.34 36.52
C ASP A 545 28.62 -19.78 36.77
N HIS A 546 27.79 -19.78 35.74
CA HIS A 546 26.39 -19.37 35.82
C HIS A 546 25.50 -20.40 35.10
N PRO A 547 24.33 -20.78 35.65
CA PRO A 547 23.45 -21.79 35.05
C PRO A 547 23.12 -21.52 33.58
N LEU A 548 22.82 -20.26 33.23
CA LEU A 548 22.54 -19.87 31.84
C LEU A 548 23.74 -20.02 30.88
N LEU A 549 24.98 -19.96 31.38
CA LEU A 549 26.16 -20.27 30.57
C LEU A 549 26.34 -21.79 30.44
N MET A 550 26.05 -22.55 31.51
CA MET A 550 26.22 -24.00 31.51
C MET A 550 25.21 -24.73 30.63
N HIS A 551 23.97 -24.24 30.57
CA HIS A 551 22.86 -24.91 29.88
C HIS A 551 22.51 -24.34 28.51
N ALA A 552 23.23 -23.32 28.02
CA ALA A 552 23.01 -22.82 26.66
C ALA A 552 23.51 -23.84 25.61
N ASP A 553 22.76 -24.01 24.52
CA ASP A 553 23.17 -24.89 23.41
C ASP A 553 24.36 -24.32 22.65
N GLN A 554 24.40 -22.99 22.50
CA GLN A 554 25.43 -22.24 21.83
C GLN A 554 25.75 -20.92 22.56
N LEU A 555 27.03 -20.63 22.73
CA LEU A 555 27.53 -19.36 23.28
C LEU A 555 28.30 -18.60 22.19
N THR A 556 27.87 -17.37 21.89
CA THR A 556 28.53 -16.48 20.94
C THR A 556 29.20 -15.32 21.67
N ILE A 557 30.50 -15.16 21.45
CA ILE A 557 31.34 -14.16 22.10
C ILE A 557 31.90 -13.20 21.05
N SER A 558 31.82 -11.91 21.32
CA SER A 558 32.33 -10.85 20.44
C SER A 558 33.16 -9.80 21.22
N GLY A 559 33.92 -8.97 20.51
CA GLY A 559 34.82 -7.98 21.13
C GLY A 559 36.29 -8.39 21.04
N ASN A 560 37.20 -7.55 21.54
CA ASN A 560 38.63 -7.82 21.51
C ASN A 560 39.08 -8.30 22.90
N PRO A 561 38.98 -9.60 23.23
CA PRO A 561 39.33 -10.09 24.55
C PRO A 561 40.81 -9.86 24.83
N PRO A 562 41.19 -9.32 26.01
CA PRO A 562 42.58 -9.28 26.42
C PRO A 562 43.12 -10.71 26.59
N GLY A 563 44.43 -10.91 26.45
CA GLY A 563 45.05 -12.24 26.59
C GLY A 563 44.72 -12.95 27.91
N SER A 564 44.54 -12.18 29.00
CA SER A 564 44.11 -12.70 30.31
C SER A 564 42.72 -13.34 30.31
N PHE A 565 41.81 -12.89 29.42
CA PHE A 565 40.47 -13.43 29.31
C PHE A 565 40.45 -14.82 28.66
N LEU A 566 41.47 -15.17 27.87
CA LEU A 566 41.56 -16.50 27.23
C LEU A 566 41.63 -17.61 28.27
N SER A 567 42.28 -17.37 29.41
CA SER A 567 42.30 -18.30 30.54
C SER A 567 40.93 -18.47 31.21
N ASP A 568 40.12 -17.41 31.25
CA ASP A 568 38.76 -17.45 31.81
C ASP A 568 37.75 -18.11 30.86
N LEU A 569 37.99 -18.04 29.55
CA LEU A 569 37.22 -18.75 28.51
C LEU A 569 37.19 -20.28 28.75
N PHE A 570 38.23 -20.79 29.41
CA PHE A 570 38.36 -22.21 29.76
C PHE A 570 37.51 -22.66 30.92
N SER A 571 36.98 -21.71 31.71
CA SER A 571 36.03 -22.01 32.78
C SER A 571 34.61 -22.20 32.24
N ILE A 572 34.36 -21.89 30.96
CA ILE A 572 33.06 -22.04 30.32
C ILE A 572 32.77 -23.53 30.06
N LYS A 573 31.64 -24.02 30.55
CA LYS A 573 31.20 -25.42 30.41
C LYS A 573 30.23 -25.67 29.24
N THR A 574 29.89 -24.63 28.47
CA THR A 574 29.05 -24.75 27.26
C THR A 574 29.75 -25.60 26.20
N HIS A 575 29.01 -26.52 25.57
CA HIS A 575 29.58 -27.45 24.59
C HIS A 575 29.94 -26.79 23.26
N ASN A 576 29.22 -25.73 22.84
CA ASN A 576 29.49 -25.03 21.59
C ASN A 576 29.74 -23.54 21.84
N VAL A 577 30.97 -23.08 21.62
CA VAL A 577 31.37 -21.69 21.82
C VAL A 577 31.90 -21.10 20.50
N SER A 578 31.43 -19.91 20.12
CA SER A 578 31.83 -19.21 18.91
C SER A 578 32.37 -17.82 19.23
N ILE A 579 33.65 -17.57 18.98
CA ILE A 579 34.29 -16.26 19.10
C ILE A 579 34.32 -15.62 17.71
N THR A 580 33.51 -14.58 17.51
CA THR A 580 33.33 -13.95 16.19
C THR A 580 34.29 -12.80 15.92
N SER A 581 35.20 -12.51 16.86
CA SER A 581 36.16 -11.42 16.77
C SER A 581 37.58 -11.96 16.72
N ALA A 582 38.45 -11.26 16.01
CA ALA A 582 39.82 -11.71 15.83
C ALA A 582 40.57 -11.61 17.17
N ILE A 583 41.18 -12.71 17.58
CA ILE A 583 42.05 -12.74 18.76
C ILE A 583 43.41 -12.14 18.37
N SER A 584 44.00 -11.32 19.23
CA SER A 584 45.31 -10.68 19.00
C SER A 584 46.51 -11.55 19.37
N THR A 585 46.28 -12.79 19.81
CA THR A 585 47.29 -13.74 20.28
C THR A 585 47.72 -14.68 19.16
N SER A 586 48.96 -15.18 19.19
CA SER A 586 49.43 -16.18 18.24
C SER A 586 48.68 -17.51 18.41
N ILE A 587 48.55 -18.29 17.34
CA ILE A 587 47.90 -19.61 17.38
C ILE A 587 48.67 -20.60 18.26
N GLU A 588 49.99 -20.50 18.30
CA GLU A 588 50.85 -21.32 19.16
C GLU A 588 50.53 -21.10 20.64
N THR A 589 50.52 -19.83 21.07
CA THR A 589 50.16 -19.47 22.45
C THR A 589 48.71 -19.84 22.78
N LEU A 590 47.79 -19.75 21.81
CA LEU A 590 46.41 -20.20 22.00
C LEU A 590 46.33 -21.72 22.24
N ILE A 591 47.12 -22.51 21.50
CA ILE A 591 47.20 -23.97 21.68
C ILE A 591 47.80 -24.29 23.05
N ASP A 592 48.93 -23.67 23.42
CA ASP A 592 49.57 -23.89 24.72
C ASP A 592 48.61 -23.63 25.87
N LEU A 593 47.92 -22.48 25.85
CA LEU A 593 46.88 -22.11 26.81
C LEU A 593 45.75 -23.14 26.85
N TRP A 594 45.34 -23.66 25.68
CA TRP A 594 44.28 -24.68 25.61
C TRP A 594 44.67 -25.98 26.28
N MET A 595 45.95 -26.35 26.15
CA MET A 595 46.51 -27.61 26.64
C MET A 595 46.87 -27.57 28.14
N GLU A 596 46.85 -26.41 28.80
CA GLU A 596 47.15 -26.26 30.24
C GLU A 596 46.25 -27.08 31.18
N LYS A 597 45.00 -27.36 30.76
CA LYS A 597 43.99 -28.07 31.58
C LYS A 597 43.17 -29.01 30.72
N THR A 598 42.74 -30.14 31.26
CA THR A 598 41.86 -31.10 30.57
C THR A 598 40.46 -30.52 30.31
N ARG A 599 39.77 -30.99 29.26
CA ARG A 599 38.41 -30.57 28.91
C ARG A 599 37.45 -31.77 28.79
N PRO A 600 36.15 -31.58 29.03
CA PRO A 600 35.14 -32.58 28.73
C PRO A 600 35.14 -32.93 27.24
N ILE A 601 34.90 -34.20 26.93
CA ILE A 601 34.73 -34.67 25.55
C ILE A 601 33.44 -34.06 24.96
N GLY A 602 33.51 -33.65 23.69
CA GLY A 602 32.39 -33.05 22.95
C GLY A 602 32.36 -31.51 22.97
N VAL A 603 33.30 -30.87 23.67
CA VAL A 603 33.44 -29.42 23.69
C VAL A 603 34.06 -28.91 22.39
N ARG A 604 33.41 -27.91 21.78
CA ARG A 604 33.73 -27.31 20.47
C ARG A 604 33.85 -25.80 20.56
N TYR A 605 34.96 -25.28 20.06
CA TYR A 605 35.18 -23.86 19.89
C TYR A 605 35.40 -23.52 18.44
N LYS A 606 34.83 -22.39 18.03
CA LYS A 606 34.98 -21.81 16.70
C LYS A 606 35.46 -20.38 16.84
N ILE A 607 36.65 -20.08 16.37
CA ILE A 607 37.33 -18.80 16.58
C ILE A 607 37.61 -18.13 15.25
N PHE A 608 37.21 -16.87 15.10
CA PHE A 608 37.55 -16.08 13.92
C PHE A 608 39.03 -15.66 13.94
N THR A 609 39.71 -15.83 12.81
CA THR A 609 41.14 -15.52 12.66
C THR A 609 41.38 -14.72 11.39
N ARG A 610 42.26 -13.71 11.45
CA ARG A 610 42.62 -12.89 10.28
C ARG A 610 43.64 -13.56 9.37
N TYR A 611 44.49 -14.41 9.94
CA TYR A 611 45.61 -15.04 9.26
C TYR A 611 45.61 -16.53 9.55
N LYS A 612 46.03 -17.29 8.55
CA LYS A 612 46.20 -18.73 8.64
C LYS A 612 47.67 -19.05 8.90
N THR A 613 47.95 -19.72 10.01
CA THR A 613 49.30 -20.23 10.33
C THR A 613 49.46 -21.64 9.81
N ASN A 614 50.66 -22.01 9.33
CA ASN A 614 50.97 -23.39 9.01
C ASN A 614 51.11 -24.20 10.31
N LEU A 615 50.14 -25.07 10.60
CA LEU A 615 50.13 -25.87 11.84
C LEU A 615 51.24 -26.94 11.89
N GLU A 616 51.90 -27.26 10.77
CA GLU A 616 53.04 -28.19 10.74
C GLU A 616 54.26 -27.67 11.47
N LEU A 617 54.38 -26.34 11.60
CA LEU A 617 55.51 -25.67 12.24
C LEU A 617 55.39 -25.66 13.77
N ILE A 618 54.22 -26.00 14.32
CA ILE A 618 53.95 -25.99 15.76
C ILE A 618 54.57 -27.24 16.41
N ARG A 619 55.33 -27.03 17.49
CA ARG A 619 56.03 -28.10 18.22
C ARG A 619 55.35 -28.35 19.58
N HIS A 620 54.74 -29.52 19.75
CA HIS A 620 54.11 -29.93 21.01
C HIS A 620 54.46 -31.39 21.34
N PRO A 621 54.65 -31.76 22.62
CA PRO A 621 54.84 -33.16 23.02
C PRO A 621 53.54 -33.95 22.78
N GLU A 622 53.63 -35.11 22.12
CA GLU A 622 52.51 -36.03 21.78
C GLU A 622 51.52 -35.53 20.69
N VAL A 623 51.98 -35.58 19.43
CA VAL A 623 51.18 -35.28 18.22
C VAL A 623 50.75 -36.58 17.53
N PHE A 624 49.45 -36.76 17.29
CA PHE A 624 48.93 -37.90 16.52
C PHE A 624 48.93 -37.66 15.01
N GLU A 625 48.53 -36.46 14.61
CA GLU A 625 48.40 -36.08 13.20
C GLU A 625 48.77 -34.61 13.05
N ARG A 626 49.48 -34.27 11.96
CA ARG A 626 49.76 -32.88 11.59
C ARG A 626 49.66 -32.70 10.08
N SER A 627 49.12 -31.56 9.67
CA SER A 627 49.08 -31.07 8.30
C SER A 627 49.05 -29.54 8.33
N THR A 628 49.19 -28.91 7.17
CA THR A 628 49.09 -27.44 7.06
C THR A 628 47.84 -26.82 7.70
N ASN A 629 46.73 -27.56 7.80
CA ASN A 629 45.44 -27.05 8.26
C ASN A 629 44.91 -27.73 9.52
N CYS A 630 45.51 -28.82 9.99
CA CYS A 630 45.02 -29.55 11.15
C CYS A 630 46.16 -30.13 11.97
N ILE A 631 46.05 -30.06 13.30
CA ILE A 631 46.93 -30.75 14.24
C ILE A 631 46.07 -31.44 15.31
N LYS A 632 46.40 -32.70 15.62
CA LYS A 632 45.73 -33.51 16.65
C LYS A 632 46.71 -33.81 17.76
N LEU A 633 46.41 -33.35 18.97
CA LEU A 633 47.29 -33.44 20.15
C LEU A 633 46.66 -34.32 21.24
N ALA A 634 47.49 -35.06 21.98
CA ALA A 634 47.04 -35.81 23.15
C ALA A 634 46.74 -34.87 24.33
N MET A 635 45.57 -35.04 24.96
CA MET A 635 45.19 -34.33 26.18
C MET A 635 44.91 -35.36 27.28
N GLY A 636 45.97 -35.73 28.00
CA GLY A 636 45.91 -36.80 29.00
C GLY A 636 45.83 -38.20 28.38
N SER A 637 45.38 -39.19 29.15
CA SER A 637 45.26 -40.58 28.68
C SER A 637 44.04 -40.80 27.77
N ASP A 638 42.93 -40.11 28.03
CA ASP A 638 41.61 -40.52 27.53
C ASP A 638 41.05 -39.62 26.42
N ALA A 639 41.63 -38.43 26.21
CA ALA A 639 41.15 -37.44 25.26
C ALA A 639 42.25 -36.96 24.29
N MET A 640 41.80 -36.46 23.14
CA MET A 640 42.62 -35.78 22.15
C MET A 640 41.95 -34.48 21.74
N VAL A 641 42.73 -33.46 21.39
CA VAL A 641 42.21 -32.19 20.90
C VAL A 641 42.56 -32.03 19.43
N VAL A 642 41.55 -31.75 18.62
CA VAL A 642 41.67 -31.48 17.19
C VAL A 642 41.64 -29.96 16.99
N PHE A 643 42.73 -29.42 16.48
CA PHE A 643 42.82 -28.02 16.04
C PHE A 643 42.76 -27.99 14.51
N GLN A 644 41.86 -27.21 13.92
CA GLN A 644 41.66 -27.22 12.48
C GLN A 644 41.29 -25.84 11.92
N PHE A 645 41.94 -25.44 10.83
CA PHE A 645 41.49 -24.31 10.01
C PHE A 645 40.45 -24.76 8.98
N SER A 646 39.36 -24.01 8.89
CA SER A 646 38.39 -24.13 7.81
C SER A 646 38.01 -22.74 7.29
N ARG A 647 37.75 -22.66 5.99
CA ARG A 647 37.39 -21.42 5.30
C ARG A 647 35.91 -21.47 4.96
N ILE A 648 35.15 -20.51 5.48
CA ILE A 648 33.74 -20.35 5.17
C ILE A 648 33.60 -18.99 4.49
N HIS A 649 33.26 -18.98 3.20
CA HIS A 649 33.33 -17.79 2.36
C HIS A 649 34.75 -17.17 2.36
N PHE A 650 34.86 -15.87 2.67
CA PHE A 650 36.14 -15.15 2.74
C PHE A 650 36.81 -15.23 4.12
N ASP A 651 36.12 -15.76 5.13
CA ASP A 651 36.57 -15.77 6.52
C ASP A 651 37.31 -17.07 6.87
N THR A 652 38.39 -16.92 7.64
CA THR A 652 39.18 -18.04 8.15
C THR A 652 38.80 -18.32 9.60
N TRP A 653 38.34 -19.54 9.86
CA TRP A 653 37.90 -19.99 11.18
C TRP A 653 38.84 -21.07 11.71
N PHE A 654 39.19 -20.96 12.99
CA PHE A 654 39.97 -21.92 13.74
C PHE A 654 39.05 -22.70 14.67
N TYR A 655 38.93 -24.00 14.42
CA TYR A 655 38.09 -24.94 15.14
C TYR A 655 38.93 -25.71 16.15
N ILE A 656 38.40 -25.89 17.35
CA ILE A 656 39.01 -26.67 18.42
C ILE A 656 37.95 -27.62 18.95
N GLU A 657 38.21 -28.93 18.90
CA GLU A 657 37.27 -29.94 19.39
C GLU A 657 38.00 -30.93 20.30
N THR A 658 37.42 -31.22 21.46
CA THR A 658 37.92 -32.26 22.36
C THR A 658 37.19 -33.58 22.07
N CYS A 659 37.92 -34.58 21.60
CA CYS A 659 37.43 -35.88 21.18
C CYS A 659 37.93 -37.00 22.12
N PRO A 660 37.22 -38.14 22.21
CA PRO A 660 37.78 -39.32 22.85
C PRO A 660 38.97 -39.83 22.02
N ARG A 661 39.98 -40.38 22.68
CA ARG A 661 41.19 -40.91 22.01
C ARG A 661 40.93 -42.15 21.14
N ASN A 662 39.76 -42.80 21.31
CA ASN A 662 39.37 -44.05 20.65
C ASN A 662 38.46 -43.85 19.42
N VAL A 663 38.84 -43.00 18.46
CA VAL A 663 38.15 -42.91 17.15
C VAL A 663 39.15 -43.00 16.00
#